data_AF-A0A1P8AYB9-F1
#
_entry.id   AF-A0A1P8AYB9-F1
#
_cell.length_a   1.000
_cell.length_b   1.000
_cell.length_c   1.000
_cell.angle_alpha   90.00
_cell.angle_beta   90.00
_cell.angle_gamma   90.00
#
_symmetry.space_group_name_H-M   'P 1'
#
loop_
_entity.id
_entity.type
_entity.pdbx_description
1 polymer ?
#
loop_
_entity_poly.entity_id
_entity_poly.type
_entity_poly.pdbx_seq_one_letter_code
_entity_poly.pdbx_strand_id
1 'polypeptide(L)'
;MASTGEPDRKRRHFSSISPSEAAAAVKKQPFFWPSSEDKLDTAVLQFQNLKLSQKLEAQQVECSILEDKLSQIKEKQLPYNSSLKTVHKSWEKLTASVESCSVRVSDSSSGAHRFVNKEDGSSPAVKNDFINRLLETGATESSSSNICSNQMEENGVNTSSQMTQTLYNLVAATEDLRCLKDELYPTVLRTNLGKDLCGQLALSELESEIKSFRGDLDDVLVKFKSLSRELQSHRDADAKVRVDLKRIRGELEDEVVELQQCNGDLSALRAERDATAGAFFPVLSLGNKLATSDRERDKQRDLQDMETVLKELTVLASGRLQQLKNLHEERTKMLGKMSNLQNKSKSVRCISSSQACLSLKDQLEKSKEAVFQYMALLEKLQVEKDSIVWKEREINIKNELGDVSRKTSAVTDSRMASLDSEIQKQLDEKMRIKTRLGNISRERGRKEIFADMKALISSFPEEMSSMRSQLNNYKETAGGIHSLRADVQSLSGVLCRKTKEYEALQLRSADYASQLGDLNATVCDLKNSHEELKLFLDMYKRESTDARDIAEAKEQEYRAWAHVQSLKSSLDEQNLELRVKAANEAEAVSQQMLAAAEAEIADLRQKMDDCKRDVAKHSDILKSKHEEHGTYLSEIQTIGSAYEDIVPQNQQLLLQVTERDDYNIKCYIYSEIDGSF
;
A
#
# COMPACT_ATOMS: atom_id res chain seq x y z
N MET A 1 -37.40 -45.33 29.09
CA MET A 1 -38.30 -44.81 30.16
C MET A 1 -39.12 -43.71 29.50
N ALA A 2 -40.45 -43.82 29.39
CA ALA A 2 -41.46 -43.70 30.46
C ALA A 2 -41.63 -42.23 30.90
N SER A 3 -42.83 -41.61 30.93
CA SER A 3 -44.17 -42.16 30.65
C SER A 3 -45.24 -41.10 30.31
N THR A 4 -46.23 -41.47 29.48
CA THR A 4 -47.69 -41.11 29.46
C THR A 4 -48.19 -39.66 29.71
N GLY A 5 -49.15 -39.19 28.90
CA GLY A 5 -49.87 -37.92 29.12
C GLY A 5 -51.12 -37.58 28.27
N GLU A 6 -51.91 -38.57 27.80
CA GLU A 6 -53.26 -38.36 27.20
C GLU A 6 -54.38 -38.31 28.30
N PRO A 7 -55.69 -37.95 28.07
CA PRO A 7 -56.49 -38.17 26.83
C PRO A 7 -57.64 -37.18 26.45
N ASP A 8 -58.27 -37.44 25.28
CA ASP A 8 -59.70 -37.30 24.87
C ASP A 8 -60.53 -36.00 25.17
N ARG A 9 -61.07 -35.36 24.08
CA ARG A 9 -62.54 -35.20 23.86
C ARG A 9 -63.00 -34.64 22.49
N LYS A 10 -63.29 -35.56 21.56
CA LYS A 10 -64.52 -35.69 20.73
C LYS A 10 -65.23 -34.45 20.11
N ARG A 11 -65.22 -34.39 18.78
CA ARG A 11 -66.38 -34.54 17.83
C ARG A 11 -65.78 -34.77 16.41
N ARG A 12 -66.05 -35.87 15.69
CA ARG A 12 -67.26 -36.22 14.90
C ARG A 12 -67.66 -35.06 13.95
N HIS A 13 -67.82 -35.28 12.64
CA HIS A 13 -68.57 -36.38 12.00
C HIS A 13 -67.86 -37.10 10.82
N PHE A 14 -68.28 -38.35 10.59
CA PHE A 14 -68.15 -39.11 9.32
C PHE A 14 -69.33 -38.70 8.38
N SER A 15 -69.47 -39.10 7.10
CA SER A 15 -69.14 -40.39 6.47
C SER A 15 -69.05 -40.34 4.94
N SER A 16 -68.32 -41.29 4.36
CA SER A 16 -68.40 -41.74 2.96
C SER A 16 -69.53 -42.77 2.77
N ILE A 17 -70.31 -42.72 1.68
CA ILE A 17 -71.27 -43.80 1.30
C ILE A 17 -71.35 -43.97 -0.23
N SER A 18 -71.32 -45.24 -0.67
CA SER A 18 -71.75 -45.79 -1.97
C SER A 18 -71.70 -47.34 -1.88
N PRO A 19 -72.42 -48.16 -2.68
CA PRO A 19 -73.50 -47.90 -3.65
C PRO A 19 -74.74 -48.84 -3.47
N SER A 20 -75.60 -48.97 -4.51
CA SER A 20 -76.74 -49.92 -4.67
C SER A 20 -77.98 -49.67 -3.77
N GLU A 21 -79.24 -49.92 -4.16
CA GLU A 21 -79.89 -50.49 -5.39
C GLU A 21 -81.39 -49.99 -5.44
N ALA A 22 -82.33 -50.30 -6.35
CA ALA A 22 -82.43 -51.28 -7.44
C ALA A 22 -83.45 -50.92 -8.57
N ALA A 23 -83.35 -51.69 -9.67
CA ALA A 23 -84.34 -52.11 -10.68
C ALA A 23 -85.59 -51.29 -11.12
N ALA A 24 -85.69 -51.17 -12.46
CA ALA A 24 -86.86 -51.39 -13.33
C ALA A 24 -87.94 -50.30 -13.56
N ALA A 25 -87.81 -49.60 -14.70
CA ALA A 25 -88.85 -49.59 -15.75
C ALA A 25 -88.24 -49.30 -17.13
N VAL A 26 -88.57 -50.08 -18.17
CA VAL A 26 -88.08 -49.89 -19.55
C VAL A 26 -89.11 -49.17 -20.40
N LYS A 27 -88.70 -48.10 -21.09
CA LYS A 27 -89.27 -47.68 -22.39
C LYS A 27 -88.21 -46.97 -23.24
N LYS A 28 -88.42 -46.95 -24.55
CA LYS A 28 -87.37 -46.71 -25.56
C LYS A 28 -87.21 -45.23 -25.90
N GLN A 29 -85.95 -44.82 -26.11
CA GLN A 29 -85.38 -43.94 -27.16
C GLN A 29 -86.32 -42.98 -27.95
N PRO A 30 -85.83 -41.77 -28.31
CA PRO A 30 -84.66 -41.65 -29.18
C PRO A 30 -83.52 -40.73 -28.72
N PHE A 31 -82.43 -40.82 -29.48
CA PHE A 31 -81.19 -40.06 -29.38
C PHE A 31 -81.39 -38.54 -29.27
N PHE A 32 -80.64 -37.93 -28.36
CA PHE A 32 -79.91 -36.69 -28.68
C PHE A 32 -78.42 -36.97 -28.54
N TRP A 33 -77.68 -36.83 -29.63
CA TRP A 33 -76.26 -36.49 -29.52
C TRP A 33 -76.20 -35.01 -29.13
N PRO A 34 -75.33 -34.60 -28.17
CA PRO A 34 -75.01 -33.19 -28.02
C PRO A 34 -74.46 -32.66 -29.35
N SER A 35 -74.82 -31.42 -29.70
CA SER A 35 -74.31 -30.74 -30.90
C SER A 35 -72.78 -30.74 -30.89
N SER A 36 -72.18 -30.53 -32.07
CA SER A 36 -70.76 -30.19 -32.13
C SER A 36 -70.45 -28.92 -31.33
N GLU A 37 -71.44 -28.03 -31.15
CA GLU A 37 -71.34 -26.80 -30.35
C GLU A 37 -71.36 -27.09 -28.84
N ASP A 38 -72.29 -27.91 -28.32
CA ASP A 38 -72.34 -28.26 -26.89
C ASP A 38 -71.00 -28.84 -26.37
N LYS A 39 -70.35 -29.64 -27.22
CA LYS A 39 -69.03 -30.22 -26.92
C LYS A 39 -67.91 -29.19 -27.00
N LEU A 40 -68.02 -28.22 -27.92
CA LEU A 40 -67.08 -27.11 -28.05
C LEU A 40 -67.19 -26.18 -26.83
N ASP A 41 -68.40 -25.78 -26.44
CA ASP A 41 -68.66 -24.95 -25.26
C ASP A 41 -68.23 -25.65 -23.97
N THR A 42 -68.50 -26.95 -23.83
CA THR A 42 -68.00 -27.73 -22.69
C THR A 42 -66.46 -27.71 -22.62
N ALA A 43 -65.77 -27.87 -23.76
CA ALA A 43 -64.31 -27.82 -23.83
C ALA A 43 -63.75 -26.40 -23.59
N VAL A 44 -64.43 -25.36 -24.08
CA VAL A 44 -64.08 -23.96 -23.85
C VAL A 44 -64.26 -23.59 -22.37
N LEU A 45 -65.35 -24.01 -21.73
CA LEU A 45 -65.58 -23.82 -20.29
C LEU A 45 -64.58 -24.60 -19.42
N GLN A 46 -64.15 -25.79 -19.84
CA GLN A 46 -63.06 -26.53 -19.19
C GLN A 46 -61.71 -25.80 -19.33
N PHE A 47 -61.39 -25.30 -20.52
CA PHE A 47 -60.16 -24.52 -20.74
C PHE A 47 -60.16 -23.18 -19.98
N GLN A 48 -61.31 -22.50 -19.91
CA GLN A 48 -61.48 -21.28 -19.11
C GLN A 48 -61.33 -21.58 -17.61
N ASN A 49 -61.96 -22.64 -17.10
CA ASN A 49 -61.76 -23.08 -15.71
C ASN A 49 -60.29 -23.42 -15.41
N LEU A 50 -59.62 -24.19 -16.28
CA LEU A 50 -58.19 -24.51 -16.11
C LEU A 50 -57.33 -23.24 -16.03
N LYS A 51 -57.59 -22.27 -16.91
CA LYS A 51 -56.90 -20.97 -16.92
C LYS A 51 -57.22 -20.08 -15.71
N LEU A 52 -58.43 -20.20 -15.14
CA LEU A 52 -58.81 -19.53 -13.90
C LEU A 52 -58.15 -20.21 -12.68
N SER A 53 -58.11 -21.54 -12.61
CA SER A 53 -57.39 -22.29 -11.57
C SER A 53 -55.90 -21.97 -11.58
N GLN A 54 -55.25 -21.93 -12.75
CA GLN A 54 -53.84 -21.53 -12.88
C GLN A 54 -53.59 -20.09 -12.41
N LYS A 55 -54.54 -19.16 -12.65
CA LYS A 55 -54.46 -17.80 -12.11
C LYS A 55 -54.64 -17.77 -10.59
N LEU A 56 -55.60 -18.54 -10.05
CA LEU A 56 -55.86 -18.63 -8.62
C LEU A 56 -54.65 -19.20 -7.87
N GLU A 57 -54.05 -20.27 -8.41
CA GLU A 57 -52.83 -20.90 -7.89
C GLU A 57 -51.64 -19.94 -7.91
N ALA A 58 -51.43 -19.21 -9.01
CA ALA A 58 -50.40 -18.18 -9.09
C ALA A 58 -50.60 -17.04 -8.07
N GLN A 59 -51.84 -16.55 -7.91
CA GLN A 59 -52.18 -15.54 -6.90
C GLN A 59 -52.05 -16.07 -5.47
N GLN A 60 -52.35 -17.34 -5.23
CA GLN A 60 -52.18 -17.96 -3.92
C GLN A 60 -50.69 -18.06 -3.54
N VAL A 61 -49.83 -18.43 -4.48
CA VAL A 61 -48.36 -18.41 -4.29
C VAL A 61 -47.85 -16.98 -4.07
N GLU A 62 -48.35 -15.99 -4.82
CA GLU A 62 -48.00 -14.58 -4.62
C GLU A 62 -48.41 -14.07 -3.22
N CYS A 63 -49.63 -14.40 -2.76
CA CYS A 63 -50.09 -14.09 -1.42
C CYS A 63 -49.19 -14.70 -0.34
N SER A 64 -48.81 -15.99 -0.44
CA SER A 64 -47.89 -16.60 0.52
C SER A 64 -46.50 -15.94 0.53
N ILE A 65 -45.98 -15.55 -0.65
CA ILE A 65 -44.71 -14.78 -0.75
C ILE A 65 -44.84 -13.40 -0.08
N LEU A 66 -46.01 -12.77 -0.11
CA LEU A 66 -46.27 -11.50 0.57
C LEU A 66 -46.46 -11.69 2.09
N GLU A 67 -47.09 -12.77 2.54
CA GLU A 67 -47.22 -13.13 3.96
C GLU A 67 -45.86 -13.46 4.59
N ASP A 68 -44.99 -14.18 3.88
CA ASP A 68 -43.60 -14.45 4.29
C ASP A 68 -42.80 -13.14 4.41
N LYS A 69 -42.89 -12.25 3.41
CA LYS A 69 -42.26 -10.91 3.46
C LYS A 69 -42.75 -10.08 4.63
N LEU A 70 -44.06 -10.07 4.89
CA LEU A 70 -44.68 -9.33 5.99
C LEU A 70 -44.25 -9.89 7.35
N SER A 71 -44.14 -11.22 7.47
CA SER A 71 -43.62 -11.90 8.66
C SER A 71 -42.15 -11.56 8.91
N GLN A 72 -41.32 -11.58 7.88
CA GLN A 72 -39.90 -11.18 7.95
C GLN A 72 -39.73 -9.69 8.33
N ILE A 73 -40.63 -8.80 7.87
CA ILE A 73 -40.63 -7.39 8.27
C ILE A 73 -40.98 -7.24 9.75
N LYS A 74 -41.99 -7.96 10.25
CA LYS A 74 -42.34 -7.98 11.69
C LYS A 74 -41.19 -8.51 12.56
N GLU A 75 -40.51 -9.56 12.11
CA GLU A 75 -39.33 -10.11 12.80
C GLU A 75 -38.18 -9.07 12.85
N LYS A 76 -37.90 -8.38 11.73
CA LYS A 76 -36.92 -7.28 11.67
C LYS A 76 -37.30 -6.06 12.52
N GLN A 77 -38.59 -5.83 12.76
CA GLN A 77 -39.07 -4.75 13.64
C GLN A 77 -38.96 -5.09 15.14
N LEU A 78 -38.93 -6.37 15.50
CA LEU A 78 -38.82 -6.83 16.88
C LEU A 78 -37.55 -6.30 17.63
N PRO A 79 -36.32 -6.37 17.07
CA PRO A 79 -35.13 -5.80 17.71
C PRO A 79 -35.11 -4.26 17.70
N TYR A 80 -35.77 -3.61 16.74
CA TYR A 80 -35.93 -2.15 16.76
C TYR A 80 -36.80 -1.73 17.96
N ASN A 81 -37.91 -2.43 18.19
CA ASN A 81 -38.80 -2.17 19.32
C ASN A 81 -38.14 -2.47 20.69
N SER A 82 -37.28 -3.50 20.79
CA SER A 82 -36.52 -3.76 22.02
C SER A 82 -35.41 -2.72 22.27
N SER A 83 -34.76 -2.24 21.21
CA SER A 83 -33.80 -1.13 21.27
C SER A 83 -34.49 0.17 21.72
N LEU A 84 -35.63 0.53 21.10
CA LEU A 84 -36.43 1.69 21.48
C LEU A 84 -36.84 1.67 22.97
N LYS A 85 -37.26 0.50 23.47
CA LYS A 85 -37.62 0.32 24.89
C LYS A 85 -36.42 0.46 25.84
N THR A 86 -35.23 0.03 25.40
CA THR A 86 -33.98 0.22 26.13
C THR A 86 -33.56 1.69 26.15
N VAL A 87 -33.67 2.40 25.03
CA VAL A 87 -33.40 3.84 24.92
C VAL A 87 -34.35 4.63 25.84
N HIS A 88 -35.66 4.37 25.79
CA HIS A 88 -36.65 5.00 26.68
C HIS A 88 -36.28 4.83 28.16
N LYS A 89 -35.97 3.60 28.59
CA LYS A 89 -35.55 3.30 29.96
C LYS A 89 -34.24 3.99 30.37
N SER A 90 -33.32 4.19 29.42
CA SER A 90 -32.09 4.95 29.66
C SER A 90 -32.34 6.45 29.80
N TRP A 91 -33.30 6.99 29.04
CA TRP A 91 -33.72 8.38 29.08
C TRP A 91 -34.45 8.72 30.38
N GLU A 92 -35.41 7.89 30.81
CA GLU A 92 -36.07 7.99 32.12
C GLU A 92 -35.06 8.01 33.27
N LYS A 93 -34.05 7.13 33.23
CA LYS A 93 -32.98 7.10 34.23
C LYS A 93 -32.12 8.38 34.20
N LEU A 94 -31.83 8.92 33.02
CA LEU A 94 -31.07 10.17 32.89
C LEU A 94 -31.87 11.35 33.50
N THR A 95 -33.14 11.51 33.14
CA THR A 95 -34.02 12.56 33.67
C THR A 95 -34.11 12.50 35.19
N ALA A 96 -34.36 11.32 35.76
CA ALA A 96 -34.42 11.13 37.21
C ALA A 96 -33.08 11.42 37.91
N SER A 97 -31.94 11.19 37.24
CA SER A 97 -30.61 11.51 37.76
C SER A 97 -30.35 13.03 37.76
N VAL A 98 -30.74 13.73 36.69
CA VAL A 98 -30.63 15.20 36.58
C VAL A 98 -31.54 15.89 37.60
N GLU A 99 -32.78 15.43 37.76
CA GLU A 99 -33.70 15.95 38.78
C GLU A 99 -33.17 15.72 40.21
N SER A 100 -32.64 14.53 40.50
CA SER A 100 -31.96 14.24 41.78
C SER A 100 -30.74 15.13 42.04
N CYS A 101 -30.00 15.51 40.99
CA CYS A 101 -28.91 16.48 41.11
C CYS A 101 -29.43 17.88 41.39
N SER A 102 -30.50 18.32 40.71
CA SER A 102 -31.10 19.64 40.97
C SER A 102 -31.60 19.79 42.40
N VAL A 103 -32.23 18.75 42.98
CA VAL A 103 -32.74 18.80 44.37
C VAL A 103 -31.57 18.92 45.36
N ARG A 104 -30.53 18.09 45.21
CA ARG A 104 -29.33 18.14 46.06
C ARG A 104 -28.65 19.51 46.01
N VAL A 105 -28.67 20.15 44.84
CA VAL A 105 -28.10 21.49 44.62
C VAL A 105 -28.95 22.59 45.27
N SER A 106 -30.29 22.54 45.16
CA SER A 106 -31.16 23.53 45.82
C SER A 106 -31.12 23.45 47.34
N ASP A 107 -31.01 22.24 47.91
CA ASP A 107 -30.92 22.05 49.35
C ASP A 107 -29.60 22.63 49.91
N SER A 108 -28.49 22.42 49.20
CA SER A 108 -27.16 22.93 49.60
C SER A 108 -27.07 24.46 49.61
N SER A 109 -27.70 25.14 48.63
CA SER A 109 -27.76 26.61 48.55
C SER A 109 -28.44 27.25 49.78
N SER A 110 -29.33 26.53 50.47
CA SER A 110 -30.06 27.05 51.63
C SER A 110 -29.23 27.26 52.90
N GLY A 111 -28.04 26.62 53.00
CA GLY A 111 -27.26 26.54 54.24
C GLY A 111 -26.21 27.63 54.46
N ALA A 112 -25.89 28.45 53.45
CA ALA A 112 -24.81 29.45 53.53
C ALA A 112 -25.33 30.89 53.74
N HIS A 113 -24.58 31.70 54.48
CA HIS A 113 -25.02 33.06 54.85
C HIS A 113 -25.14 34.00 53.64
N ARG A 114 -26.37 34.45 53.36
CA ARG A 114 -26.68 35.52 52.40
C ARG A 114 -26.17 36.89 52.89
N PHE A 115 -24.88 37.16 52.74
CA PHE A 115 -24.33 38.50 52.95
C PHE A 115 -24.65 39.40 51.75
N VAL A 116 -25.50 40.40 51.99
CA VAL A 116 -25.88 41.38 50.96
C VAL A 116 -24.87 42.52 50.96
N ASN A 117 -23.95 42.52 49.99
CA ASN A 117 -23.30 43.74 49.52
C ASN A 117 -23.93 44.15 48.20
N LYS A 118 -24.57 45.33 48.20
CA LYS A 118 -24.98 46.01 46.96
C LYS A 118 -23.80 46.80 46.43
N GLU A 119 -23.23 46.37 45.31
CA GLU A 119 -22.68 47.29 44.31
C GLU A 119 -23.28 46.95 42.93
N ASP A 120 -23.38 47.95 42.07
CA ASP A 120 -24.31 47.98 40.94
C ASP A 120 -23.63 47.63 39.61
N GLY A 121 -24.41 47.23 38.60
CA GLY A 121 -23.93 47.23 37.21
C GLY A 121 -23.71 45.90 36.48
N SER A 122 -24.56 44.88 36.68
CA SER A 122 -24.86 43.95 35.57
C SER A 122 -26.28 43.36 35.68
N SER A 123 -26.98 43.26 34.55
CA SER A 123 -28.44 43.08 34.50
C SER A 123 -28.88 41.62 34.43
N PRO A 124 -29.95 41.20 35.15
CA PRO A 124 -30.53 39.87 35.01
C PRO A 124 -31.16 39.62 33.61
N ALA A 125 -31.38 40.66 32.80
CA ALA A 125 -31.96 40.52 31.45
C ALA A 125 -31.19 39.51 30.57
N VAL A 126 -29.85 39.53 30.63
CA VAL A 126 -29.00 38.65 29.81
C VAL A 126 -29.18 37.16 30.15
N LYS A 127 -29.55 36.83 31.41
CA LYS A 127 -29.84 35.44 31.80
C LYS A 127 -31.16 34.94 31.20
N ASN A 128 -32.19 35.79 31.15
CA ASN A 128 -33.46 35.46 30.51
C ASN A 128 -33.28 35.31 29.00
N ASP A 129 -32.56 36.22 28.34
CA ASP A 129 -32.29 36.16 26.90
C ASP A 129 -31.57 34.86 26.51
N PHE A 130 -30.64 34.36 27.34
CA PHE A 130 -29.94 33.10 27.08
C PHE A 130 -30.86 31.87 27.17
N ILE A 131 -31.68 31.76 28.23
CA ILE A 131 -32.59 30.62 28.41
C ILE A 131 -33.73 30.66 27.38
N ASN A 132 -34.28 31.84 27.09
CA ASN A 132 -35.27 32.01 26.02
C ASN A 132 -34.69 31.61 24.67
N ARG A 133 -33.49 32.09 24.30
CA ARG A 133 -32.83 31.73 23.04
C ARG A 133 -32.53 30.23 22.92
N LEU A 134 -32.25 29.54 24.02
CA LEU A 134 -32.05 28.09 24.05
C LEU A 134 -33.35 27.30 23.82
N LEU A 135 -34.49 27.83 24.32
CA LEU A 135 -35.82 27.29 24.06
C LEU A 135 -36.32 27.64 22.63
N GLU A 136 -35.90 28.78 22.09
CA GLU A 136 -36.26 29.26 20.73
C GLU A 136 -35.47 28.59 19.59
N THR A 137 -34.43 27.80 19.86
CA THR A 137 -33.59 27.16 18.81
C THR A 137 -34.24 26.00 18.04
N GLY A 138 -35.44 26.23 17.51
CA GLY A 138 -36.12 25.38 16.53
C GLY A 138 -35.51 25.47 15.13
N ALA A 139 -34.31 24.89 14.94
CA ALA A 139 -33.62 24.85 13.66
C ALA A 139 -34.22 23.83 12.65
N THR A 140 -35.54 23.87 12.45
CA THR A 140 -36.29 23.08 11.46
C THR A 140 -37.41 23.91 10.84
N GLU A 141 -37.05 24.88 10.00
CA GLU A 141 -38.00 25.52 9.08
C GLU A 141 -38.48 24.49 8.06
N SER A 142 -39.69 23.94 8.23
CA SER A 142 -40.38 23.15 7.22
C SER A 142 -41.89 23.15 7.47
N SER A 143 -42.61 23.90 6.64
CA SER A 143 -44.06 24.08 6.76
C SER A 143 -44.82 22.85 6.26
N SER A 144 -45.48 22.13 7.17
CA SER A 144 -46.57 21.22 6.81
C SER A 144 -47.75 21.34 7.79
N SER A 145 -48.56 22.38 7.59
CA SER A 145 -49.88 22.43 8.23
C SER A 145 -50.77 21.34 7.60
N ASN A 146 -51.06 20.27 8.36
CA ASN A 146 -52.37 19.63 8.32
C ASN A 146 -52.59 18.66 9.50
N ILE A 147 -53.47 19.08 10.41
CA ILE A 147 -54.52 18.26 11.04
C ILE A 147 -54.15 16.80 11.39
N CYS A 148 -53.69 16.59 12.62
CA CYS A 148 -54.43 15.72 13.55
C CYS A 148 -54.04 16.03 15.01
N SER A 149 -54.83 16.86 15.70
CA SER A 149 -54.79 16.88 17.16
C SER A 149 -55.74 15.82 17.69
N ASN A 150 -55.25 14.93 18.56
CA ASN A 150 -56.02 14.29 19.62
C ASN A 150 -55.11 13.54 20.60
N GLN A 151 -55.30 13.80 21.89
CA GLN A 151 -54.93 12.94 23.04
C GLN A 151 -53.44 12.59 23.24
N MET A 152 -52.66 13.50 23.87
CA MET A 152 -51.79 13.21 25.04
C MET A 152 -51.02 14.47 25.55
N GLU A 153 -51.70 15.61 25.72
CA GLU A 153 -51.00 16.89 26.06
C GLU A 153 -50.54 17.06 27.53
N GLU A 154 -51.10 16.34 28.50
CA GLU A 154 -50.78 16.57 29.94
C GLU A 154 -49.30 16.29 30.30
N ASN A 155 -48.67 15.28 29.69
CA ASN A 155 -47.30 14.89 30.06
C ASN A 155 -46.20 15.82 29.48
N GLY A 156 -46.48 16.51 28.36
CA GLY A 156 -45.51 17.38 27.71
C GLY A 156 -45.29 18.71 28.46
N VAL A 157 -46.35 19.28 29.01
CA VAL A 157 -46.29 20.57 29.71
C VAL A 157 -45.54 20.46 31.03
N ASN A 158 -45.82 19.43 31.82
CA ASN A 158 -45.14 19.21 33.11
C ASN A 158 -43.65 18.92 32.94
N THR A 159 -43.27 18.07 31.98
CA THR A 159 -41.85 17.73 31.73
C THR A 159 -41.06 18.92 31.21
N SER A 160 -41.65 19.76 30.34
CA SER A 160 -41.04 21.04 29.91
C SER A 160 -40.86 22.02 31.08
N SER A 161 -41.86 22.12 31.96
CA SER A 161 -41.80 22.98 33.16
C SER A 161 -40.72 22.52 34.15
N GLN A 162 -40.66 21.22 34.47
CA GLN A 162 -39.60 20.64 35.32
C GLN A 162 -38.21 20.81 34.69
N MET A 163 -38.06 20.59 33.38
CA MET A 163 -36.78 20.81 32.69
C MET A 163 -36.37 22.29 32.73
N THR A 164 -37.31 23.22 32.57
CA THR A 164 -37.05 24.65 32.68
C THR A 164 -36.61 25.03 34.10
N GLN A 165 -37.33 24.57 35.15
CA GLN A 165 -36.98 24.86 36.54
C GLN A 165 -35.63 24.26 36.94
N THR A 166 -35.33 23.02 36.53
CA THR A 166 -34.03 22.37 36.83
C THR A 166 -32.87 23.07 36.11
N LEU A 167 -33.08 23.57 34.88
CA LEU A 167 -32.10 24.43 34.20
C LEU A 167 -31.89 25.77 34.94
N TYR A 168 -32.95 26.45 35.38
CA TYR A 168 -32.82 27.68 36.19
C TYR A 168 -32.06 27.43 37.50
N ASN A 169 -32.37 26.34 38.22
CA ASN A 169 -31.69 25.96 39.46
C ASN A 169 -30.19 25.69 39.22
N LEU A 170 -29.85 24.95 38.16
CA LEU A 170 -28.47 24.58 37.84
C LEU A 170 -27.66 25.80 37.37
N VAL A 171 -28.24 26.69 36.55
CA VAL A 171 -27.62 27.95 36.15
C VAL A 171 -27.40 28.89 37.34
N ALA A 172 -28.37 28.99 38.26
CA ALA A 172 -28.22 29.76 39.50
C ALA A 172 -27.05 29.22 40.34
N ALA A 173 -27.04 27.91 40.61
CA ALA A 173 -25.99 27.29 41.42
C ALA A 173 -24.60 27.35 40.77
N THR A 174 -24.47 27.27 39.44
CA THR A 174 -23.16 27.48 38.78
C THR A 174 -22.64 28.90 38.93
N GLU A 175 -23.53 29.91 39.03
CA GLU A 175 -23.11 31.28 39.30
C GLU A 175 -22.80 31.48 40.79
N ASP A 176 -23.60 30.92 41.70
CA ASP A 176 -23.33 30.95 43.15
C ASP A 176 -21.95 30.33 43.45
N LEU A 177 -21.64 29.18 42.85
CA LEU A 177 -20.36 28.48 42.99
C LEU A 177 -19.21 29.26 42.32
N ARG A 178 -19.48 29.97 41.21
CA ARG A 178 -18.50 30.88 40.60
C ARG A 178 -18.18 32.06 41.51
N CYS A 179 -19.19 32.71 42.08
CA CYS A 179 -19.04 33.78 43.07
C CYS A 179 -18.31 33.30 44.32
N LEU A 180 -18.68 32.13 44.86
CA LEU A 180 -17.99 31.52 46.01
C LEU A 180 -16.51 31.26 45.72
N LYS A 181 -16.18 30.78 44.50
CA LYS A 181 -14.80 30.58 44.06
C LYS A 181 -14.05 31.92 43.90
N ASP A 182 -14.71 32.94 43.36
CA ASP A 182 -14.14 34.28 43.14
C ASP A 182 -13.96 35.07 44.46
N GLU A 183 -14.75 34.79 45.51
CA GLU A 183 -14.54 35.30 46.89
C GLU A 183 -13.51 34.48 47.68
N LEU A 184 -13.52 33.14 47.57
CA LEU A 184 -12.58 32.28 48.28
C LEU A 184 -11.14 32.47 47.77
N TYR A 185 -10.92 32.70 46.48
CA TYR A 185 -9.58 32.86 45.92
C TYR A 185 -8.75 33.99 46.59
N PRO A 186 -9.23 35.25 46.69
CA PRO A 186 -8.54 36.33 47.43
C PRO A 186 -8.65 36.20 48.96
N THR A 187 -9.45 35.27 49.48
CA THR A 187 -9.57 35.01 50.92
C THR A 187 -8.51 34.00 51.36
N VAL A 188 -8.42 32.84 50.70
CA VAL A 188 -7.35 31.84 50.89
C VAL A 188 -5.97 32.47 50.69
N LEU A 189 -5.80 33.37 49.73
CA LEU A 189 -4.53 34.09 49.50
C LEU A 189 -4.16 35.07 50.64
N ARG A 190 -5.13 35.50 51.47
CA ARG A 190 -4.91 36.34 52.66
C ARG A 190 -4.84 35.52 53.95
N THR A 191 -5.59 34.42 54.05
CA THR A 191 -5.62 33.54 55.23
C THR A 191 -4.68 32.36 55.05
N ASN A 192 -3.38 32.58 55.28
CA ASN A 192 -2.47 31.52 55.73
C ASN A 192 -2.87 31.06 57.14
N LEU A 193 -4.03 30.40 57.25
CA LEU A 193 -4.57 29.95 58.52
C LEU A 193 -3.82 28.70 58.98
N GLY A 194 -3.28 28.74 60.20
CA GLY A 194 -2.48 27.66 60.74
C GLY A 194 -3.31 26.40 60.99
N LYS A 195 -2.71 25.25 60.68
CA LYS A 195 -3.09 23.87 61.06
C LYS A 195 -4.26 23.76 62.04
N ASP A 196 -5.45 23.49 61.51
CA ASP A 196 -6.52 22.83 62.26
C ASP A 196 -7.01 21.62 61.45
N LEU A 197 -7.01 20.44 62.07
CA LEU A 197 -7.21 19.16 61.38
C LEU A 197 -8.65 18.97 60.89
N CYS A 198 -9.61 19.63 61.53
CA CYS A 198 -11.01 19.59 61.12
C CYS A 198 -11.23 20.12 59.70
N GLY A 199 -10.56 21.24 59.35
CA GLY A 199 -10.64 21.82 58.01
C GLY A 199 -9.99 20.97 56.91
N GLN A 200 -8.91 20.25 57.23
CA GLN A 200 -8.23 19.40 56.24
C GLN A 200 -9.04 18.15 55.87
N LEU A 201 -9.78 17.56 56.81
CA LEU A 201 -10.68 16.45 56.50
C LEU A 201 -11.81 16.88 55.57
N ALA A 202 -12.55 17.95 55.92
CA ALA A 202 -13.64 18.48 55.11
C ALA A 202 -13.17 18.92 53.70
N LEU A 203 -11.97 19.51 53.59
CA LEU A 203 -11.37 19.83 52.29
C LEU A 203 -11.01 18.58 51.49
N SER A 204 -10.51 17.51 52.13
CA SER A 204 -10.18 16.26 51.43
C SER A 204 -11.43 15.49 50.96
N GLU A 205 -12.52 15.54 51.73
CA GLU A 205 -13.81 14.97 51.34
C GLU A 205 -14.39 15.75 50.15
N LEU A 206 -14.43 17.09 50.22
CA LEU A 206 -14.86 17.95 49.12
C LEU A 206 -14.01 17.78 47.86
N GLU A 207 -12.68 17.65 47.99
CA GLU A 207 -11.79 17.38 46.86
C GLU A 207 -12.05 15.98 46.26
N SER A 208 -12.41 15.00 47.08
CA SER A 208 -12.82 13.67 46.60
C SER A 208 -14.18 13.69 45.89
N GLU A 209 -15.14 14.46 46.38
CA GLU A 209 -16.47 14.60 45.76
C GLU A 209 -16.38 15.36 44.43
N ILE A 210 -15.57 16.43 44.35
CA ILE A 210 -15.25 17.14 43.11
C ILE A 210 -14.57 16.22 42.09
N LYS A 211 -13.71 15.27 42.53
CA LYS A 211 -13.12 14.25 41.65
C LYS A 211 -14.15 13.23 41.18
N SER A 212 -15.09 12.82 42.04
CA SER A 212 -16.21 11.95 41.65
C SER A 212 -17.09 12.62 40.59
N PHE A 213 -17.60 13.83 40.88
CA PHE A 213 -18.44 14.58 39.94
C PHE A 213 -17.73 14.90 38.62
N ARG A 214 -16.41 15.12 38.62
CA ARG A 214 -15.64 15.23 37.38
C ARG A 214 -15.66 13.92 36.58
N GLY A 215 -15.44 12.78 37.25
CA GLY A 215 -15.55 11.45 36.63
C GLY A 215 -16.93 11.20 36.02
N ASP A 216 -17.99 11.46 36.79
CA ASP A 216 -19.38 11.32 36.33
C ASP A 216 -19.69 12.25 35.13
N LEU A 217 -19.20 13.48 35.15
CA LEU A 217 -19.35 14.45 34.06
C LEU A 217 -18.60 14.01 32.79
N ASP A 218 -17.36 13.56 32.92
CA ASP A 218 -16.58 13.05 31.79
C ASP A 218 -17.23 11.79 31.19
N ASP A 219 -17.79 10.91 32.02
CA ASP A 219 -18.51 9.70 31.59
C ASP A 219 -19.85 10.04 30.90
N VAL A 220 -20.53 11.12 31.30
CA VAL A 220 -21.69 11.71 30.58
C VAL A 220 -21.27 12.34 29.25
N LEU A 221 -20.14 13.06 29.20
CA LEU A 221 -19.61 13.66 27.97
C LEU A 221 -19.17 12.59 26.95
N VAL A 222 -18.64 11.45 27.40
CA VAL A 222 -18.35 10.30 26.54
C VAL A 222 -19.64 9.70 25.97
N LYS A 223 -20.69 9.53 26.79
CA LYS A 223 -22.00 9.02 26.35
C LYS A 223 -22.70 9.96 25.37
N PHE A 224 -22.62 11.28 25.59
CA PHE A 224 -23.09 12.28 24.63
C PHE A 224 -22.34 12.14 23.30
N LYS A 225 -21.00 12.03 23.33
CA LYS A 225 -20.16 11.82 22.13
C LYS A 225 -20.42 10.49 21.41
N SER A 226 -20.93 9.43 22.07
CA SER A 226 -21.45 8.24 21.36
C SER A 226 -22.83 8.51 20.74
N LEU A 227 -23.76 9.09 21.50
CA LEU A 227 -25.12 9.37 21.03
C LEU A 227 -25.13 10.31 19.81
N SER A 228 -24.27 11.34 19.79
CA SER A 228 -24.13 12.24 18.63
C SER A 228 -23.62 11.52 17.37
N ARG A 229 -22.73 10.53 17.51
CA ARG A 229 -22.24 9.73 16.38
C ARG A 229 -23.30 8.75 15.87
N GLU A 230 -24.07 8.16 16.78
CA GLU A 230 -25.19 7.28 16.45
C GLU A 230 -26.31 8.06 15.75
N LEU A 231 -26.67 9.25 16.25
CA LEU A 231 -27.60 10.17 15.60
C LEU A 231 -27.12 10.58 14.20
N GLN A 232 -25.84 10.86 14.02
CA GLN A 232 -25.28 11.19 12.70
C GLN A 232 -25.35 9.99 11.75
N SER A 233 -24.95 8.80 12.20
CA SER A 233 -25.08 7.54 11.44
C SER A 233 -26.53 7.27 11.00
N HIS A 234 -27.52 7.57 11.86
CA HIS A 234 -28.93 7.49 11.49
C HIS A 234 -29.33 8.53 10.42
N ARG A 235 -28.87 9.79 10.53
CA ARG A 235 -29.10 10.82 9.50
C ARG A 235 -28.48 10.47 8.15
N ASP A 236 -27.29 9.87 8.15
CA ASP A 236 -26.58 9.46 6.94
C ASP A 236 -27.28 8.27 6.26
N ALA A 237 -27.74 7.30 7.06
CA ALA A 237 -28.53 6.17 6.57
C ALA A 237 -29.89 6.61 5.99
N ASP A 238 -30.59 7.52 6.67
CA ASP A 238 -31.86 8.12 6.23
C ASP A 238 -31.67 9.00 4.97
N ALA A 239 -30.56 9.74 4.87
CA ALA A 239 -30.19 10.46 3.64
C ALA A 239 -29.94 9.50 2.47
N LYS A 240 -29.27 8.36 2.71
CA LYS A 240 -29.10 7.32 1.69
C LYS A 240 -30.45 6.73 1.26
N VAL A 241 -31.33 6.37 2.20
CA VAL A 241 -32.67 5.85 1.89
C VAL A 241 -33.50 6.86 1.09
N ARG A 242 -33.41 8.16 1.37
CA ARG A 242 -34.03 9.21 0.53
C ARG A 242 -33.49 9.25 -0.90
N VAL A 243 -32.19 9.02 -1.11
CA VAL A 243 -31.59 8.95 -2.45
C VAL A 243 -32.02 7.68 -3.18
N ASP A 244 -32.02 6.53 -2.51
CA ASP A 244 -32.51 5.26 -3.06
C ASP A 244 -33.99 5.36 -3.45
N LEU A 245 -34.85 5.96 -2.61
CA LEU A 245 -36.27 6.21 -2.92
C LEU A 245 -36.48 7.20 -4.08
N LYS A 246 -35.60 8.20 -4.26
CA LYS A 246 -35.64 9.10 -5.42
C LYS A 246 -35.23 8.38 -6.71
N ARG A 247 -34.23 7.50 -6.65
CA ARG A 247 -33.82 6.70 -7.81
C ARG A 247 -34.92 5.71 -8.22
N ILE A 248 -35.45 4.93 -7.28
CA ILE A 248 -36.53 3.95 -7.55
C ILE A 248 -37.80 4.65 -8.06
N ARG A 249 -38.07 5.88 -7.62
CA ARG A 249 -39.13 6.71 -8.21
C ARG A 249 -38.87 7.03 -9.68
N GLY A 250 -37.67 7.48 -10.03
CA GLY A 250 -37.29 7.74 -11.43
C GLY A 250 -37.36 6.48 -12.29
N GLU A 251 -36.76 5.38 -11.82
CA GLU A 251 -36.81 4.06 -12.46
C GLU A 251 -38.26 3.62 -12.76
N LEU A 252 -39.20 3.84 -11.82
CA LEU A 252 -40.63 3.55 -12.01
C LEU A 252 -41.35 4.54 -12.92
N GLU A 253 -40.99 5.83 -12.88
CA GLU A 253 -41.56 6.86 -13.76
C GLU A 253 -41.11 6.62 -15.22
N ASP A 254 -39.87 6.17 -15.44
CA ASP A 254 -39.34 5.73 -16.75
C ASP A 254 -40.03 4.44 -17.24
N GLU A 255 -40.14 3.38 -16.41
CA GLU A 255 -40.87 2.14 -16.77
C GLU A 255 -42.34 2.41 -17.15
N VAL A 256 -43.00 3.36 -16.46
CA VAL A 256 -44.38 3.76 -16.79
C VAL A 256 -44.47 4.46 -18.14
N VAL A 257 -43.46 5.25 -18.54
CA VAL A 257 -43.40 5.86 -19.88
C VAL A 257 -43.14 4.79 -20.96
N GLU A 258 -42.22 3.86 -20.74
CA GLU A 258 -41.97 2.75 -21.68
C GLU A 258 -43.21 1.87 -21.87
N LEU A 259 -43.94 1.56 -20.79
CA LEU A 259 -45.21 0.81 -20.86
C LEU A 259 -46.32 1.57 -21.61
N GLN A 260 -46.42 2.89 -21.44
CA GLN A 260 -47.36 3.72 -22.20
C GLN A 260 -47.02 3.73 -23.69
N GLN A 261 -45.75 3.86 -24.04
CA GLN A 261 -45.27 3.80 -25.43
C GLN A 261 -45.56 2.43 -26.05
N CYS A 262 -45.20 1.34 -25.39
CA CYS A 262 -45.47 -0.03 -25.86
C CYS A 262 -46.97 -0.29 -26.07
N ASN A 263 -47.84 0.25 -25.22
CA ASN A 263 -49.29 0.14 -25.38
C ASN A 263 -49.82 0.98 -26.57
N GLY A 264 -49.19 2.11 -26.88
CA GLY A 264 -49.42 2.88 -28.11
C GLY A 264 -49.05 2.09 -29.37
N ASP A 265 -47.85 1.51 -29.38
CA ASP A 265 -47.34 0.72 -30.51
C ASP A 265 -48.18 -0.55 -30.74
N LEU A 266 -48.59 -1.24 -29.66
CA LEU A 266 -49.54 -2.36 -29.75
C LEU A 266 -50.93 -1.95 -30.28
N SER A 267 -51.37 -0.71 -29.99
CA SER A 267 -52.62 -0.18 -30.54
C SER A 267 -52.51 0.12 -32.03
N ALA A 268 -51.36 0.62 -32.49
CA ALA A 268 -51.07 0.84 -33.91
C ALA A 268 -50.98 -0.48 -34.69
N LEU A 269 -50.21 -1.46 -34.19
CA LEU A 269 -50.08 -2.79 -34.81
C LEU A 269 -51.42 -3.54 -34.87
N ARG A 270 -52.32 -3.31 -33.91
CA ARG A 270 -53.68 -3.85 -33.95
C ARG A 270 -54.50 -3.24 -35.10
N ALA A 271 -54.45 -1.91 -35.27
CA ALA A 271 -55.13 -1.24 -36.37
C ALA A 271 -54.59 -1.68 -37.75
N GLU A 272 -53.27 -1.87 -37.89
CA GLU A 272 -52.65 -2.39 -39.12
C GLU A 272 -53.08 -3.84 -39.43
N ARG A 273 -53.15 -4.70 -38.41
CA ARG A 273 -53.67 -6.07 -38.55
C ARG A 273 -55.13 -6.09 -39.01
N ASP A 274 -55.97 -5.28 -38.38
CA ASP A 274 -57.40 -5.23 -38.67
C ASP A 274 -57.68 -4.63 -40.07
N ALA A 275 -56.75 -3.81 -40.61
CA ALA A 275 -56.77 -3.32 -41.98
C ALA A 275 -56.24 -4.32 -43.05
N THR A 276 -55.32 -5.22 -42.69
CA THR A 276 -54.62 -6.10 -43.65
C THR A 276 -55.33 -7.45 -43.91
N ALA A 277 -56.34 -7.80 -43.14
CA ALA A 277 -57.08 -9.06 -43.26
C ALA A 277 -57.98 -9.21 -44.53
N GLY A 278 -58.00 -8.22 -45.43
CA GLY A 278 -59.00 -8.09 -46.49
C GLY A 278 -58.61 -8.49 -47.92
N ALA A 279 -57.39 -8.96 -48.21
CA ALA A 279 -56.89 -9.13 -49.59
C ALA A 279 -56.31 -10.53 -49.91
N PHE A 280 -56.68 -11.08 -51.07
CA PHE A 280 -56.16 -12.33 -51.66
C PHE A 280 -55.43 -12.08 -52.98
N PHE A 281 -54.45 -12.93 -53.33
CA PHE A 281 -53.65 -12.84 -54.57
C PHE A 281 -53.96 -13.96 -55.58
N PRO A 282 -54.01 -13.67 -56.90
CA PRO A 282 -54.13 -14.66 -57.97
C PRO A 282 -52.79 -15.09 -58.58
N VAL A 283 -52.80 -16.21 -59.32
CA VAL A 283 -51.64 -16.80 -60.03
C VAL A 283 -51.85 -16.72 -61.56
N LEU A 284 -50.78 -16.60 -62.34
CA LEU A 284 -50.81 -16.57 -63.81
C LEU A 284 -50.05 -17.74 -64.45
N SER A 285 -50.46 -18.13 -65.66
CA SER A 285 -49.85 -19.17 -66.49
C SER A 285 -49.67 -18.68 -67.94
N LEU A 286 -48.68 -19.24 -68.64
CA LEU A 286 -48.25 -18.79 -69.98
C LEU A 286 -48.28 -19.96 -70.98
N GLY A 287 -48.73 -19.71 -72.22
CA GLY A 287 -48.99 -20.74 -73.22
C GLY A 287 -48.13 -20.65 -74.48
N ASN A 288 -47.90 -21.80 -75.14
CA ASN A 288 -47.13 -21.93 -76.38
C ASN A 288 -48.03 -21.98 -77.63
N LYS A 289 -47.47 -21.53 -78.77
CA LYS A 289 -47.88 -21.93 -80.13
C LYS A 289 -46.63 -22.14 -81.00
N LEU A 290 -46.71 -23.05 -81.97
CA LEU A 290 -45.62 -23.43 -82.87
C LEU A 290 -46.10 -23.43 -84.32
N ALA A 291 -45.22 -23.14 -85.28
CA ALA A 291 -45.47 -23.30 -86.71
C ALA A 291 -44.20 -23.73 -87.46
N THR A 292 -44.36 -24.62 -88.43
CA THR A 292 -43.35 -25.09 -89.41
C THR A 292 -43.61 -24.41 -90.78
N SER A 293 -42.78 -24.48 -91.82
CA SER A 293 -41.54 -25.23 -92.13
C SER A 293 -40.40 -24.25 -92.53
N ASP A 294 -39.13 -24.61 -92.75
CA ASP A 294 -38.52 -25.44 -93.82
C ASP A 294 -37.05 -25.82 -93.45
N ARG A 295 -36.25 -26.46 -94.31
CA ARG A 295 -34.86 -26.96 -94.11
C ARG A 295 -34.67 -28.11 -93.11
N GLU A 296 -35.06 -29.33 -93.49
CA GLU A 296 -34.93 -30.52 -92.62
C GLU A 296 -33.48 -31.00 -92.41
N ARG A 297 -32.51 -30.62 -93.27
CA ARG A 297 -31.09 -30.92 -93.06
C ARG A 297 -30.34 -29.91 -92.18
N ASP A 298 -30.81 -28.65 -92.08
CA ASP A 298 -30.31 -27.71 -91.08
C ASP A 298 -30.88 -28.10 -89.72
N LYS A 299 -32.21 -28.25 -89.61
CA LYS A 299 -32.90 -28.64 -88.39
C LYS A 299 -32.34 -29.87 -87.71
N GLN A 300 -31.87 -30.87 -88.45
CA GLN A 300 -31.26 -32.07 -87.85
C GLN A 300 -29.90 -31.77 -87.20
N ARG A 301 -29.13 -30.82 -87.75
CA ARG A 301 -27.89 -30.30 -87.12
C ARG A 301 -28.23 -29.36 -85.98
N ASP A 302 -29.12 -28.39 -86.19
CA ASP A 302 -29.59 -27.47 -85.14
C ASP A 302 -30.17 -28.23 -83.94
N LEU A 303 -30.88 -29.35 -84.16
CA LEU A 303 -31.38 -30.23 -83.10
C LEU A 303 -30.25 -30.96 -82.39
N GLN A 304 -29.22 -31.45 -83.10
CA GLN A 304 -28.07 -32.09 -82.48
C GLN A 304 -27.22 -31.08 -81.69
N ASP A 305 -27.04 -29.87 -82.20
CA ASP A 305 -26.30 -28.79 -81.52
C ASP A 305 -27.11 -28.23 -80.33
N MET A 306 -28.43 -28.15 -80.42
CA MET A 306 -29.29 -27.87 -79.26
C MET A 306 -29.31 -29.03 -78.26
N GLU A 307 -29.18 -30.29 -78.70
CA GLU A 307 -29.08 -31.46 -77.82
C GLU A 307 -27.73 -31.51 -77.09
N THR A 308 -26.61 -31.12 -77.73
CA THR A 308 -25.31 -30.96 -77.06
C THR A 308 -25.33 -29.79 -76.09
N VAL A 309 -25.87 -28.63 -76.47
CA VAL A 309 -26.05 -27.48 -75.55
C VAL A 309 -26.95 -27.84 -74.36
N LEU A 310 -28.00 -28.65 -74.55
CA LEU A 310 -28.82 -29.16 -73.43
C LEU A 310 -28.07 -30.15 -72.54
N LYS A 311 -27.21 -31.02 -73.11
CA LYS A 311 -26.33 -31.92 -72.34
C LYS A 311 -25.29 -31.12 -71.54
N GLU A 312 -24.67 -30.11 -72.13
CA GLU A 312 -23.75 -29.20 -71.45
C GLU A 312 -24.45 -28.39 -70.34
N LEU A 313 -25.64 -27.84 -70.61
CA LEU A 313 -26.43 -27.13 -69.59
C LEU A 313 -26.88 -28.05 -68.45
N THR A 314 -27.20 -29.31 -68.69
CA THR A 314 -27.58 -30.26 -67.62
C THR A 314 -26.36 -30.74 -66.83
N VAL A 315 -25.19 -30.88 -67.44
CA VAL A 315 -23.91 -31.09 -66.74
C VAL A 315 -23.54 -29.87 -65.90
N LEU A 316 -23.68 -28.65 -66.43
CA LEU A 316 -23.43 -27.40 -65.70
C LEU A 316 -24.42 -27.20 -64.54
N ALA A 317 -25.70 -27.50 -64.75
CA ALA A 317 -26.74 -27.40 -63.72
C ALA A 317 -26.55 -28.42 -62.59
N SER A 318 -26.19 -29.67 -62.92
CA SER A 318 -25.87 -30.69 -61.91
C SER A 318 -24.57 -30.38 -61.16
N GLY A 319 -23.55 -29.84 -61.84
CA GLY A 319 -22.34 -29.32 -61.20
C GLY A 319 -22.63 -28.18 -60.20
N ARG A 320 -23.43 -27.18 -60.61
CA ARG A 320 -23.88 -26.09 -59.72
C ARG A 320 -24.74 -26.60 -58.55
N LEU A 321 -25.62 -27.57 -58.79
CA LEU A 321 -26.43 -28.19 -57.75
C LEU A 321 -25.56 -28.96 -56.74
N GLN A 322 -24.49 -29.62 -57.19
CA GLN A 322 -23.57 -30.31 -56.28
C GLN A 322 -22.70 -29.31 -55.48
N GLN A 323 -22.23 -28.22 -56.10
CA GLN A 323 -21.56 -27.13 -55.37
C GLN A 323 -22.49 -26.53 -54.29
N LEU A 324 -23.77 -26.31 -54.62
CA LEU A 324 -24.76 -25.80 -53.67
C LEU A 324 -25.00 -26.78 -52.50
N LYS A 325 -25.07 -28.10 -52.76
CA LYS A 325 -25.13 -29.13 -51.72
C LYS A 325 -23.91 -29.08 -50.79
N ASN A 326 -22.70 -29.04 -51.35
CA ASN A 326 -21.46 -28.98 -50.58
C ASN A 326 -21.44 -27.75 -49.65
N LEU A 327 -21.80 -26.57 -50.18
CA LEU A 327 -21.89 -25.33 -49.40
C LEU A 327 -22.98 -25.38 -48.30
N HIS A 328 -24.11 -26.06 -48.55
CA HIS A 328 -25.12 -26.30 -47.52
C HIS A 328 -24.62 -27.24 -46.40
N GLU A 329 -23.83 -28.26 -46.73
CA GLU A 329 -23.24 -29.15 -45.74
C GLU A 329 -22.15 -28.45 -44.91
N GLU A 330 -21.30 -27.64 -45.54
CA GLU A 330 -20.34 -26.77 -44.83
C GLU A 330 -21.04 -25.76 -43.91
N ARG A 331 -22.10 -25.10 -44.39
CA ARG A 331 -22.95 -24.20 -43.57
C ARG A 331 -23.55 -24.93 -42.37
N THR A 332 -24.00 -26.17 -42.56
CA THR A 332 -24.56 -27.00 -41.47
C THR A 332 -23.48 -27.37 -40.44
N LYS A 333 -22.28 -27.74 -40.90
CA LYS A 333 -21.10 -28.01 -40.08
C LYS A 333 -20.62 -26.78 -39.30
N MET A 334 -20.71 -25.59 -39.90
CA MET A 334 -20.46 -24.29 -39.25
C MET A 334 -21.49 -23.99 -38.15
N LEU A 335 -22.79 -24.16 -38.43
CA LEU A 335 -23.85 -23.94 -37.44
C LEU A 335 -23.73 -24.90 -36.25
N GLY A 336 -23.35 -26.16 -36.48
CA GLY A 336 -23.04 -27.12 -35.40
C GLY A 336 -21.89 -26.67 -34.49
N LYS A 337 -20.80 -26.13 -35.07
CA LYS A 337 -19.69 -25.52 -34.29
C LYS A 337 -20.18 -24.33 -33.46
N MET A 338 -20.97 -23.43 -34.05
CA MET A 338 -21.50 -22.24 -33.36
C MET A 338 -22.41 -22.61 -32.18
N SER A 339 -23.30 -23.60 -32.35
CA SER A 339 -24.14 -24.13 -31.26
C SER A 339 -23.30 -24.67 -30.10
N ASN A 340 -22.28 -25.48 -30.40
CA ASN A 340 -21.37 -26.02 -29.40
C ASN A 340 -20.57 -24.94 -28.64
N LEU A 341 -20.13 -23.88 -29.31
CA LEU A 341 -19.48 -22.73 -28.66
C LEU A 341 -20.47 -21.95 -27.77
N GLN A 342 -21.70 -21.71 -28.24
CA GLN A 342 -22.73 -21.03 -27.45
C GLN A 342 -23.08 -21.84 -26.18
N ASN A 343 -23.18 -23.16 -26.29
CA ASN A 343 -23.48 -24.04 -25.15
C ASN A 343 -22.32 -24.09 -24.12
N LYS A 344 -21.06 -24.08 -24.57
CA LYS A 344 -19.90 -23.90 -23.67
C LYS A 344 -19.93 -22.55 -22.95
N SER A 345 -20.23 -21.46 -23.65
CA SER A 345 -20.35 -20.11 -23.05
C SER A 345 -21.47 -20.05 -22.00
N LYS A 346 -22.65 -20.63 -22.28
CA LYS A 346 -23.75 -20.78 -21.32
C LYS A 346 -23.32 -21.59 -20.09
N SER A 347 -22.64 -22.72 -20.28
CA SER A 347 -22.16 -23.57 -19.19
C SER A 347 -21.19 -22.84 -18.25
N VAL A 348 -20.18 -22.13 -18.79
CA VAL A 348 -19.26 -21.30 -17.98
C VAL A 348 -20.02 -20.23 -17.20
N ARG A 349 -20.99 -19.55 -17.83
CA ARG A 349 -21.83 -18.55 -17.15
C ARG A 349 -22.62 -19.14 -15.99
N CYS A 350 -23.24 -20.32 -16.17
CA CYS A 350 -23.95 -21.04 -15.10
C CYS A 350 -23.04 -21.49 -13.95
N ILE A 351 -21.76 -21.79 -14.22
CA ILE A 351 -20.77 -22.09 -13.18
C ILE A 351 -20.43 -20.82 -12.39
N SER A 352 -20.16 -19.70 -13.06
CA SER A 352 -19.89 -18.42 -12.41
C SER A 352 -21.08 -17.86 -11.62
N SER A 353 -22.32 -18.12 -12.06
CA SER A 353 -23.55 -17.77 -11.34
C SER A 353 -24.02 -18.86 -10.36
N SER A 354 -23.25 -19.92 -10.15
CA SER A 354 -23.60 -20.98 -9.20
C SER A 354 -23.46 -20.48 -7.77
N GLN A 355 -24.40 -20.86 -6.90
CA GLN A 355 -24.40 -20.49 -5.48
C GLN A 355 -23.08 -20.85 -4.77
N ALA A 356 -22.40 -21.92 -5.18
CA ALA A 356 -21.09 -22.28 -4.65
C ALA A 356 -19.99 -21.28 -5.06
N CYS A 357 -20.01 -20.79 -6.30
CA CYS A 357 -19.03 -19.82 -6.80
C CYS A 357 -19.28 -18.43 -6.20
N LEU A 358 -20.55 -18.05 -6.04
CA LEU A 358 -20.94 -16.82 -5.33
C LEU A 358 -20.57 -16.89 -3.85
N SER A 359 -20.85 -18.01 -3.16
CA SER A 359 -20.46 -18.22 -1.76
C SER A 359 -18.94 -18.13 -1.54
N LEU A 360 -18.13 -18.71 -2.44
CA LEU A 360 -16.67 -18.59 -2.39
C LEU A 360 -16.20 -17.14 -2.61
N LYS A 361 -16.85 -16.38 -3.51
CA LYS A 361 -16.56 -14.94 -3.68
C LYS A 361 -16.91 -14.14 -2.43
N ASP A 362 -18.05 -14.42 -1.82
CA ASP A 362 -18.50 -13.83 -0.56
C ASP A 362 -17.55 -14.13 0.60
N GLN A 363 -17.04 -15.37 0.69
CA GLN A 363 -16.04 -15.76 1.69
C GLN A 363 -14.69 -15.08 1.44
N LEU A 364 -14.26 -14.93 0.17
CA LEU A 364 -13.05 -14.22 -0.20
C LEU A 364 -13.11 -12.73 0.17
N GLU A 365 -14.24 -12.07 -0.10
CA GLU A 365 -14.38 -10.65 0.24
C GLU A 365 -14.47 -10.45 1.77
N LYS A 366 -15.12 -11.38 2.50
CA LYS A 366 -15.13 -11.40 3.98
C LYS A 366 -13.75 -11.66 4.58
N SER A 367 -12.93 -12.52 3.99
CA SER A 367 -11.56 -12.78 4.48
C SER A 367 -10.62 -11.60 4.21
N LYS A 368 -10.78 -10.94 3.05
CA LYS A 368 -10.10 -9.69 2.68
C LYS A 368 -10.45 -8.54 3.64
N GLU A 369 -11.73 -8.36 3.96
CA GLU A 369 -12.18 -7.38 4.96
C GLU A 369 -11.60 -7.69 6.35
N ALA A 370 -11.60 -8.96 6.78
CA ALA A 370 -10.95 -9.36 8.04
C ALA A 370 -9.44 -9.07 8.04
N VAL A 371 -8.74 -9.25 6.92
CA VAL A 371 -7.31 -8.89 6.77
C VAL A 371 -7.10 -7.38 6.95
N PHE A 372 -7.95 -6.52 6.37
CA PHE A 372 -7.87 -5.07 6.62
C PHE A 372 -8.12 -4.71 8.10
N GLN A 373 -9.06 -5.38 8.76
CA GLN A 373 -9.33 -5.17 10.19
C GLN A 373 -8.14 -5.61 11.06
N TYR A 374 -7.49 -6.73 10.76
CA TYR A 374 -6.26 -7.14 11.45
C TYR A 374 -5.09 -6.19 11.18
N MET A 375 -4.95 -5.67 9.96
CA MET A 375 -3.92 -4.68 9.61
C MET A 375 -4.11 -3.38 10.40
N ALA A 376 -5.34 -2.87 10.49
CA ALA A 376 -5.68 -1.70 11.30
C ALA A 376 -5.55 -1.94 12.82
N LEU A 377 -5.65 -3.20 13.28
CA LEU A 377 -5.34 -3.56 14.66
C LEU A 377 -3.82 -3.57 14.92
N LEU A 378 -3.03 -4.12 14.00
CA LEU A 378 -1.57 -4.11 14.07
C LEU A 378 -1.00 -2.69 14.04
N GLU A 379 -1.56 -1.79 13.23
CA GLU A 379 -1.17 -0.38 13.21
C GLU A 379 -1.43 0.31 14.56
N LYS A 380 -2.60 0.07 15.19
CA LYS A 380 -2.91 0.57 16.53
C LYS A 380 -1.96 0.03 17.60
N LEU A 381 -1.69 -1.29 17.57
CA LEU A 381 -0.74 -1.93 18.50
C LEU A 381 0.68 -1.42 18.29
N GLN A 382 1.08 -1.08 17.06
CA GLN A 382 2.38 -0.48 16.78
C GLN A 382 2.48 0.94 17.35
N VAL A 383 1.45 1.78 17.20
CA VAL A 383 1.37 3.11 17.82
C VAL A 383 1.35 3.01 19.35
N GLU A 384 0.64 2.04 19.93
CA GLU A 384 0.62 1.80 21.38
C GLU A 384 1.99 1.34 21.91
N LYS A 385 2.65 0.41 21.23
CA LYS A 385 4.02 -0.02 21.54
C LYS A 385 5.00 1.15 21.54
N ASP A 386 4.96 2.00 20.51
CA ASP A 386 5.84 3.17 20.43
C ASP A 386 5.52 4.21 21.51
N SER A 387 4.25 4.40 21.87
CA SER A 387 3.79 5.22 23.01
C SER A 387 4.31 4.69 24.35
N ILE A 388 4.32 3.37 24.56
CA ILE A 388 4.91 2.71 25.74
C ILE A 388 6.41 2.95 25.79
N VAL A 389 7.14 2.77 24.69
CA VAL A 389 8.60 3.02 24.61
C VAL A 389 8.94 4.49 24.91
N TRP A 390 8.11 5.44 24.49
CA TRP A 390 8.29 6.85 24.87
C TRP A 390 8.09 7.09 26.37
N LYS A 391 7.06 6.50 26.99
CA LYS A 391 6.83 6.59 28.44
C LYS A 391 7.93 5.91 29.26
N GLU A 392 8.45 4.78 28.79
CA GLU A 392 9.58 4.08 29.42
C GLU A 392 10.84 4.96 29.44
N ARG A 393 11.17 5.61 28.32
CA ARG A 393 12.27 6.59 28.26
C ARG A 393 12.05 7.77 29.20
N GLU A 394 10.83 8.31 29.25
CA GLU A 394 10.47 9.40 30.16
C GLU A 394 10.64 9.02 31.64
N ILE A 395 10.22 7.80 32.01
CA ILE A 395 10.41 7.24 33.36
C ILE A 395 11.89 7.02 33.66
N ASN A 396 12.68 6.52 32.71
CA ASN A 396 14.12 6.35 32.89
C ASN A 396 14.84 7.70 33.14
N ILE A 397 14.52 8.73 32.35
CA ILE A 397 15.06 10.09 32.54
C ILE A 397 14.67 10.65 33.92
N LYS A 398 13.43 10.42 34.37
CA LYS A 398 12.98 10.80 35.73
C LYS A 398 13.73 10.05 36.83
N ASN A 399 14.04 8.78 36.63
CA ASN A 399 14.84 7.98 37.57
C ASN A 399 16.30 8.49 37.62
N GLU A 400 16.93 8.75 36.48
CA GLU A 400 18.27 9.33 36.39
C GLU A 400 18.36 10.70 37.07
N LEU A 401 17.36 11.57 36.85
CA LEU A 401 17.25 12.87 37.53
C LEU A 401 17.06 12.71 39.05
N GLY A 402 16.28 11.73 39.50
CA GLY A 402 16.16 11.36 40.90
C GLY A 402 17.50 10.89 41.49
N ASP A 403 18.27 10.12 40.74
CA ASP A 403 19.60 9.66 41.11
C ASP A 403 20.64 10.79 41.22
N VAL A 404 20.64 11.73 40.27
CA VAL A 404 21.45 12.96 40.33
C VAL A 404 21.05 13.80 41.54
N SER A 405 19.75 13.91 41.82
CA SER A 405 19.23 14.65 42.98
C SER A 405 19.67 14.01 44.30
N ARG A 406 19.57 12.68 44.43
CA ARG A 406 20.06 11.94 45.61
C ARG A 406 21.57 12.07 45.81
N LYS A 407 22.36 11.98 44.74
CA LYS A 407 23.82 12.18 44.78
C LYS A 407 24.17 13.62 45.20
N THR A 408 23.42 14.61 44.70
CA THR A 408 23.61 16.03 45.05
C THR A 408 23.28 16.28 46.53
N SER A 409 22.18 15.73 47.06
CA SER A 409 21.87 15.77 48.50
C SER A 409 23.01 15.20 49.33
N ALA A 410 23.43 13.96 49.04
CA ALA A 410 24.50 13.30 49.80
C ALA A 410 25.82 14.10 49.82
N VAL A 411 26.13 14.83 48.73
CA VAL A 411 27.28 15.76 48.68
C VAL A 411 27.04 17.02 49.52
N THR A 412 25.85 17.62 49.51
CA THR A 412 25.53 18.74 50.40
C THR A 412 25.50 18.34 51.86
N ASP A 413 24.96 17.16 52.18
CA ASP A 413 24.85 16.60 53.53
C ASP A 413 26.25 16.29 54.11
N SER A 414 27.12 15.67 53.29
CA SER A 414 28.53 15.46 53.63
C SER A 414 29.27 16.79 53.88
N ARG A 415 28.96 17.84 53.10
CA ARG A 415 29.56 19.17 53.29
C ARG A 415 29.04 19.86 54.55
N MET A 416 27.75 19.75 54.88
CA MET A 416 27.19 20.27 56.13
C MET A 416 27.85 19.59 57.33
N ALA A 417 27.90 18.26 57.37
CA ALA A 417 28.57 17.52 58.44
C ALA A 417 30.06 17.90 58.59
N SER A 418 30.78 18.15 57.49
CA SER A 418 32.16 18.63 57.55
C SER A 418 32.28 20.03 58.17
N LEU A 419 31.36 20.95 57.84
CA LEU A 419 31.33 22.30 58.40
C LEU A 419 30.94 22.28 59.88
N ASP A 420 29.95 21.48 60.27
CA ASP A 420 29.53 21.30 61.67
C ASP A 420 30.67 20.76 62.54
N SER A 421 31.45 19.81 62.01
CA SER A 421 32.63 19.26 62.72
C SER A 421 33.75 20.30 62.92
N GLU A 422 33.97 21.20 61.96
CA GLU A 422 34.91 22.31 62.12
C GLU A 422 34.36 23.37 63.09
N ILE A 423 33.06 23.68 63.04
CA ILE A 423 32.40 24.60 64.00
C ILE A 423 32.56 24.07 65.43
N GLN A 424 32.32 22.78 65.67
CA GLN A 424 32.51 22.16 66.99
C GLN A 424 33.98 22.25 67.45
N LYS A 425 34.93 21.92 66.57
CA LYS A 425 36.37 22.06 66.83
C LYS A 425 36.79 23.50 67.18
N GLN A 426 36.22 24.51 66.53
CA GLN A 426 36.44 25.93 66.85
C GLN A 426 35.80 26.34 68.20
N LEU A 427 34.64 25.76 68.57
CA LEU A 427 34.04 25.94 69.90
C LEU A 427 34.91 25.31 71.00
N ASP A 428 35.45 24.12 70.78
CA ASP A 428 36.33 23.44 71.73
C ASP A 428 37.66 24.19 71.92
N GLU A 429 38.24 24.73 70.85
CA GLU A 429 39.41 25.62 70.92
C GLU A 429 39.10 26.89 71.71
N LYS A 430 37.98 27.56 71.42
CA LYS A 430 37.51 28.75 72.15
C LYS A 430 37.33 28.46 73.64
N MET A 431 36.81 27.28 74.00
CA MET A 431 36.67 26.86 75.39
C MET A 431 38.04 26.57 76.05
N ARG A 432 38.98 25.95 75.34
CA ARG A 432 40.35 25.71 75.83
C ARG A 432 41.14 27.01 76.05
N ILE A 433 40.98 27.99 75.16
CA ILE A 433 41.54 29.34 75.32
C ILE A 433 40.90 30.05 76.53
N LYS A 434 39.57 29.94 76.70
CA LYS A 434 38.84 30.53 77.84
C LYS A 434 39.27 29.94 79.19
N THR A 435 39.48 28.63 79.29
CA THR A 435 39.97 28.00 80.53
C THR A 435 41.44 28.35 80.79
N ARG A 436 42.30 28.36 79.76
CA ARG A 436 43.70 28.82 79.88
C ARG A 436 43.78 30.25 80.41
N LEU A 437 42.97 31.17 79.86
CA LEU A 437 42.90 32.56 80.33
C LEU A 437 42.39 32.66 81.78
N GLY A 438 41.35 31.90 82.13
CA GLY A 438 40.80 31.86 83.49
C GLY A 438 41.71 31.23 84.55
N ASN A 439 42.76 30.52 84.14
CA ASN A 439 43.82 30.03 85.03
C ASN A 439 44.92 31.08 85.19
N ILE A 440 45.36 31.70 84.09
CA ILE A 440 46.32 32.82 84.07
C ILE A 440 45.81 34.01 84.92
N SER A 441 44.48 34.20 85.04
CA SER A 441 43.89 35.26 85.87
C SER A 441 43.76 34.92 87.36
N ARG A 442 44.12 33.71 87.82
CA ARG A 442 43.94 33.29 89.22
C ARG A 442 45.24 33.11 89.98
N GLU A 443 46.34 32.72 89.31
CA GLU A 443 47.63 32.45 89.95
C GLU A 443 48.76 33.16 89.22
N ARG A 444 49.48 34.04 89.93
CA ARG A 444 50.91 34.33 89.69
C ARG A 444 51.55 35.19 90.79
N GLY A 445 52.07 34.53 91.81
CA GLY A 445 53.11 35.09 92.67
C GLY A 445 54.43 35.25 91.90
N ARG A 446 55.29 36.18 92.34
CA ARG A 446 56.58 36.46 91.68
C ARG A 446 57.54 35.27 91.59
N LYS A 447 57.34 34.22 92.40
CA LYS A 447 58.10 32.96 92.33
C LYS A 447 57.64 32.05 91.18
N GLU A 448 56.35 31.99 90.88
CA GLU A 448 55.81 31.26 89.73
C GLU A 448 56.27 31.93 88.44
N ILE A 449 56.23 33.26 88.35
CA ILE A 449 56.77 34.00 87.19
C ILE A 449 58.23 33.60 86.88
N PHE A 450 59.05 33.34 87.91
CA PHE A 450 60.44 32.91 87.73
C PHE A 450 60.57 31.41 87.38
N ALA A 451 59.75 30.55 87.99
CA ALA A 451 59.69 29.13 87.64
C ALA A 451 59.20 28.93 86.19
N ASP A 452 58.16 29.66 85.80
CA ASP A 452 57.61 29.73 84.44
C ASP A 452 58.62 30.32 83.45
N MET A 453 59.38 31.36 83.81
CA MET A 453 60.47 31.85 82.97
C MET A 453 61.52 30.77 82.74
N LYS A 454 61.89 30.02 83.77
CA LYS A 454 62.83 28.90 83.64
C LYS A 454 62.24 27.75 82.81
N ALA A 455 60.95 27.47 82.95
CA ALA A 455 60.24 26.49 82.14
C ALA A 455 60.17 26.92 80.67
N LEU A 456 59.79 28.16 80.38
CA LEU A 456 59.79 28.76 79.03
C LEU A 456 61.18 28.72 78.40
N ILE A 457 62.23 29.10 79.12
CA ILE A 457 63.62 29.01 78.62
C ILE A 457 64.03 27.56 78.32
N SER A 458 63.48 26.59 79.08
CA SER A 458 63.75 25.16 78.88
C SER A 458 62.92 24.54 77.74
N SER A 459 61.69 25.02 77.51
CA SER A 459 60.81 24.56 76.42
C SER A 459 61.08 25.28 75.10
N PHE A 460 61.68 26.48 75.12
CA PHE A 460 61.93 27.29 73.93
C PHE A 460 62.68 26.56 72.80
N PRO A 461 63.67 25.67 73.03
CA PRO A 461 64.29 24.86 71.96
C PRO A 461 63.31 23.88 71.31
N GLU A 462 62.40 23.31 72.09
CA GLU A 462 61.39 22.34 71.64
C GLU A 462 60.23 23.05 70.94
N GLU A 463 59.82 24.22 71.45
CA GLU A 463 58.85 25.12 70.82
C GLU A 463 59.40 25.71 69.51
N MET A 464 60.70 26.05 69.45
CA MET A 464 61.38 26.38 68.18
C MET A 464 61.46 25.20 67.20
N SER A 465 61.63 23.97 67.69
CA SER A 465 61.63 22.78 66.83
C SER A 465 60.24 22.50 66.26
N SER A 466 59.19 22.73 67.06
CA SER A 466 57.78 22.69 66.67
C SER A 466 57.44 23.80 65.68
N MET A 467 57.88 25.04 65.91
CA MET A 467 57.77 26.13 64.93
C MET A 467 58.50 25.79 63.62
N ARG A 468 59.65 25.11 63.68
CA ARG A 468 60.40 24.71 62.48
C ARG A 468 59.72 23.58 61.71
N SER A 469 59.13 22.60 62.38
CA SER A 469 58.33 21.57 61.72
C SER A 469 57.04 22.14 61.14
N GLN A 470 56.34 23.03 61.86
CA GLN A 470 55.21 23.79 61.32
C GLN A 470 55.59 24.61 60.08
N LEU A 471 56.72 25.32 60.11
CA LEU A 471 57.23 26.08 58.96
C LEU A 471 57.54 25.18 57.74
N ASN A 472 58.11 23.98 57.98
CA ASN A 472 58.31 22.99 56.93
C ASN A 472 56.96 22.48 56.39
N ASN A 473 56.00 22.13 57.25
CA ASN A 473 54.67 21.69 56.85
C ASN A 473 53.93 22.77 56.03
N TYR A 474 54.05 24.05 56.40
CA TYR A 474 53.52 25.16 55.61
C TYR A 474 54.22 25.32 54.27
N LYS A 475 55.54 25.06 54.20
CA LYS A 475 56.31 25.07 52.94
C LYS A 475 55.92 23.92 52.00
N GLU A 476 55.68 22.72 52.54
CA GLU A 476 55.17 21.56 51.80
C GLU A 476 53.73 21.80 51.32
N THR A 477 52.87 22.35 52.20
CA THR A 477 51.51 22.77 51.85
C THR A 477 51.53 23.83 50.74
N ALA A 478 52.44 24.80 50.80
CA ALA A 478 52.63 25.78 49.75
C ALA A 478 53.09 25.12 48.43
N GLY A 479 53.96 24.10 48.49
CA GLY A 479 54.32 23.27 47.33
C GLY A 479 53.09 22.58 46.70
N GLY A 480 52.23 21.97 47.52
CA GLY A 480 50.96 21.40 47.08
C GLY A 480 50.03 22.42 46.41
N ILE A 481 49.94 23.64 46.97
CA ILE A 481 49.19 24.76 46.37
C ILE A 481 49.77 25.19 45.00
N HIS A 482 51.08 25.08 44.78
CA HIS A 482 51.69 25.34 43.47
C HIS A 482 51.40 24.22 42.47
N SER A 483 51.40 22.95 42.89
CA SER A 483 50.96 21.83 42.04
C SER A 483 49.52 22.00 41.60
N LEU A 484 48.60 22.16 42.57
CA LEU A 484 47.17 22.35 42.30
C LEU A 484 46.89 23.57 41.39
N ARG A 485 47.71 24.63 41.48
CA ARG A 485 47.63 25.78 40.58
C ARG A 485 48.03 25.42 39.14
N ALA A 486 49.08 24.63 38.95
CA ALA A 486 49.49 24.13 37.64
C ALA A 486 48.44 23.17 37.06
N ASP A 487 47.86 22.31 37.88
CA ASP A 487 46.78 21.38 37.49
C ASP A 487 45.52 22.16 37.04
N VAL A 488 45.11 23.19 37.80
CA VAL A 488 44.00 24.09 37.42
C VAL A 488 44.29 24.85 36.12
N GLN A 489 45.54 25.30 35.89
CA GLN A 489 45.92 25.94 34.62
C GLN A 489 45.89 24.95 33.44
N SER A 490 46.34 23.71 33.65
CA SER A 490 46.28 22.63 32.66
C SER A 490 44.81 22.30 32.29
N LEU A 491 43.96 22.12 33.30
CA LEU A 491 42.52 21.87 33.12
C LEU A 491 41.80 23.05 32.44
N SER A 492 42.16 24.30 32.78
CA SER A 492 41.66 25.50 32.09
C SER A 492 42.03 25.50 30.60
N GLY A 493 43.27 25.10 30.27
CA GLY A 493 43.71 24.93 28.88
C GLY A 493 42.99 23.79 28.13
N VAL A 494 42.66 22.68 28.82
CA VAL A 494 41.81 21.60 28.27
C VAL A 494 40.39 22.10 28.01
N LEU A 495 39.78 22.81 28.98
CA LEU A 495 38.44 23.36 28.87
C LEU A 495 38.33 24.36 27.71
N CYS A 496 39.28 25.30 27.60
CA CYS A 496 39.35 26.27 26.49
C CYS A 496 39.43 25.59 25.10
N ARG A 497 40.15 24.46 24.97
CA ARG A 497 40.14 23.67 23.73
C ARG A 497 38.78 23.04 23.47
N LYS A 498 38.13 22.46 24.49
CA LYS A 498 36.80 21.84 24.35
C LYS A 498 35.69 22.84 24.04
N THR A 499 35.77 24.08 24.55
CA THR A 499 34.89 25.17 24.14
C THR A 499 35.01 25.46 22.63
N LYS A 500 36.24 25.56 22.11
CA LYS A 500 36.47 25.80 20.67
C LYS A 500 36.04 24.63 19.78
N GLU A 501 36.22 23.40 20.24
CA GLU A 501 35.67 22.21 19.56
C GLU A 501 34.14 22.25 19.50
N TYR A 502 33.48 22.66 20.60
CA TYR A 502 32.03 22.84 20.64
C TYR A 502 31.54 23.97 19.72
N GLU A 503 32.19 25.13 19.73
CA GLU A 503 31.89 26.25 18.83
C GLU A 503 31.98 25.85 17.35
N ALA A 504 33.04 25.10 16.98
CA ALA A 504 33.22 24.58 15.62
C ALA A 504 32.15 23.54 15.21
N LEU A 505 31.75 22.67 16.14
CA LEU A 505 30.64 21.73 15.92
C LEU A 505 29.29 22.46 15.82
N GLN A 506 29.08 23.53 16.59
CA GLN A 506 27.87 24.34 16.55
C GLN A 506 27.72 25.07 15.22
N LEU A 507 28.80 25.71 14.72
CA LEU A 507 28.87 26.28 13.36
C LEU A 507 28.51 25.23 12.30
N ARG A 508 29.18 24.07 12.32
CA ARG A 508 28.91 22.98 11.37
C ARG A 508 27.48 22.43 11.48
N SER A 509 26.86 22.48 12.65
CA SER A 509 25.45 22.09 12.81
C SER A 509 24.47 23.10 12.20
N ALA A 510 24.83 24.39 12.19
CA ALA A 510 24.06 25.42 11.48
C ALA A 510 24.22 25.29 9.96
N ASP A 511 25.40 24.94 9.45
CA ASP A 511 25.61 24.64 8.03
C ASP A 511 24.73 23.48 7.56
N TYR A 512 24.66 22.39 8.35
CA TYR A 512 23.77 21.26 8.06
C TYR A 512 22.28 21.63 8.17
N ALA A 513 21.89 22.52 9.09
CA ALA A 513 20.53 23.02 9.17
C ALA A 513 20.14 23.87 7.94
N SER A 514 21.07 24.67 7.40
CA SER A 514 20.86 25.40 6.13
C SER A 514 20.66 24.42 4.98
N GLN A 515 21.56 23.43 4.82
CA GLN A 515 21.48 22.43 3.77
C GLN A 515 20.19 21.60 3.82
N LEU A 516 19.67 21.32 5.02
CA LEU A 516 18.35 20.69 5.20
C LEU A 516 17.20 21.62 4.81
N GLY A 517 17.32 22.93 5.06
CA GLY A 517 16.38 23.94 4.59
C GLY A 517 16.34 24.03 3.06
N ASP A 518 17.51 24.10 2.42
CA ASP A 518 17.66 24.14 0.96
C ASP A 518 17.09 22.86 0.32
N LEU A 519 17.42 21.69 0.86
CA LEU A 519 16.88 20.42 0.39
C LEU A 519 15.36 20.36 0.55
N ASN A 520 14.82 20.80 1.70
CA ASN A 520 13.37 20.84 1.93
C ASN A 520 12.66 21.81 0.97
N ALA A 521 13.29 22.94 0.59
CA ALA A 521 12.76 23.82 -0.45
C ALA A 521 12.66 23.09 -1.80
N THR A 522 13.71 22.39 -2.24
CA THR A 522 13.64 21.60 -3.50
C THR A 522 12.59 20.49 -3.46
N VAL A 523 12.32 19.89 -2.29
CA VAL A 523 11.23 18.92 -2.10
C VAL A 523 9.85 19.58 -2.19
N CYS A 524 9.69 20.79 -1.68
CA CYS A 524 8.47 21.59 -1.87
C CYS A 524 8.27 21.95 -3.36
N ASP A 525 9.30 22.40 -4.06
CA ASP A 525 9.22 22.74 -5.49
C ASP A 525 8.88 21.50 -6.35
N LEU A 526 9.52 20.36 -6.07
CA LEU A 526 9.18 19.08 -6.70
C LEU A 526 7.73 18.68 -6.44
N LYS A 527 7.23 18.84 -5.20
CA LYS A 527 5.83 18.56 -4.85
C LYS A 527 4.86 19.48 -5.60
N ASN A 528 5.18 20.78 -5.69
CA ASN A 528 4.36 21.74 -6.43
C ASN A 528 4.31 21.37 -7.92
N SER A 529 5.46 21.05 -8.53
CA SER A 529 5.52 20.61 -9.94
C SER A 529 4.75 19.31 -10.20
N HIS A 530 4.69 18.38 -9.21
CA HIS A 530 3.86 17.18 -9.30
C HIS A 530 2.36 17.51 -9.26
N GLU A 531 1.95 18.46 -8.41
CA GLU A 531 0.56 18.93 -8.33
C GLU A 531 0.14 19.69 -9.61
N GLU A 532 1.05 20.47 -10.22
CA GLU A 532 0.86 21.09 -11.54
C GLU A 532 0.75 20.05 -12.67
N LEU A 533 1.67 19.09 -12.75
CA LEU A 533 1.62 18.00 -13.75
C LEU A 533 0.35 17.16 -13.61
N LYS A 534 -0.13 16.95 -12.38
CA LYS A 534 -1.42 16.30 -12.11
C LYS A 534 -2.60 17.15 -12.59
N LEU A 535 -2.56 18.46 -12.39
CA LEU A 535 -3.57 19.39 -12.91
C LEU A 535 -3.60 19.36 -14.46
N PHE A 536 -2.45 19.38 -15.13
CA PHE A 536 -2.37 19.23 -16.60
C PHE A 536 -2.97 17.90 -17.06
N LEU A 537 -2.65 16.78 -16.40
CA LEU A 537 -3.24 15.47 -16.72
C LEU A 537 -4.77 15.45 -16.52
N ASP A 538 -5.29 16.09 -15.47
CA ASP A 538 -6.74 16.20 -15.24
C ASP A 538 -7.41 17.21 -16.18
N MET A 539 -6.67 18.15 -16.77
CA MET A 539 -7.13 19.05 -17.83
C MET A 539 -7.24 18.30 -19.17
N TYR A 540 -6.19 17.57 -19.59
CA TYR A 540 -6.23 16.73 -20.79
C TYR A 540 -7.36 15.70 -20.78
N LYS A 541 -7.66 15.08 -19.63
CA LYS A 541 -8.81 14.16 -19.45
C LYS A 541 -10.19 14.82 -19.62
N ARG A 542 -10.28 16.15 -19.54
CA ARG A 542 -11.51 16.93 -19.72
C ARG A 542 -11.61 17.53 -21.12
N GLU A 543 -10.48 17.84 -21.73
CA GLU A 543 -10.39 18.51 -23.03
C GLU A 543 -10.42 17.52 -24.21
N SER A 544 -10.11 16.23 -23.97
CA SER A 544 -10.30 15.13 -24.92
C SER A 544 -11.79 14.91 -25.25
N THR A 545 -12.31 15.70 -26.19
CA THR A 545 -13.74 15.81 -26.49
C THR A 545 -14.19 14.86 -27.61
N ASP A 546 -13.27 14.37 -28.46
CA ASP A 546 -13.54 13.25 -29.38
C ASP A 546 -13.16 11.91 -28.71
N ALA A 547 -14.08 10.94 -28.77
CA ALA A 547 -13.84 9.58 -28.31
C ALA A 547 -12.76 8.84 -29.14
N ARG A 548 -12.48 9.29 -30.38
CA ARG A 548 -11.34 8.80 -31.19
C ARG A 548 -10.02 9.08 -30.54
N ASP A 549 -9.77 10.31 -30.11
CA ASP A 549 -8.47 10.70 -29.53
C ASP A 549 -8.21 9.90 -28.24
N ILE A 550 -9.26 9.65 -27.44
CA ILE A 550 -9.20 8.77 -26.27
C ILE A 550 -8.91 7.31 -26.66
N ALA A 551 -9.50 6.82 -27.77
CA ALA A 551 -9.28 5.46 -28.25
C ALA A 551 -7.86 5.29 -28.83
N GLU A 552 -7.38 6.23 -29.64
CA GLU A 552 -6.03 6.23 -30.20
C GLU A 552 -4.96 6.42 -29.11
N ALA A 553 -5.19 7.30 -28.12
CA ALA A 553 -4.30 7.44 -26.98
C ALA A 553 -4.23 6.16 -26.14
N LYS A 554 -5.35 5.46 -25.92
CA LYS A 554 -5.37 4.15 -25.25
C LYS A 554 -4.71 3.06 -26.08
N GLU A 555 -4.86 3.07 -27.41
CA GLU A 555 -4.15 2.12 -28.26
C GLU A 555 -2.64 2.38 -28.24
N GLN A 556 -2.21 3.65 -28.25
CA GLN A 556 -0.82 4.05 -28.05
C GLN A 556 -0.31 3.65 -26.65
N GLU A 557 -1.12 3.79 -25.59
CA GLU A 557 -0.80 3.29 -24.25
C GLU A 557 -0.62 1.77 -24.24
N TYR A 558 -1.50 1.00 -24.89
CA TYR A 558 -1.37 -0.46 -24.98
C TYR A 558 -0.15 -0.88 -25.82
N ARG A 559 0.15 -0.19 -26.93
CA ARG A 559 1.38 -0.40 -27.71
C ARG A 559 2.63 -0.07 -26.88
N ALA A 560 2.61 1.02 -26.12
CA ALA A 560 3.69 1.41 -25.22
C ALA A 560 3.89 0.39 -24.09
N TRP A 561 2.81 -0.10 -23.47
CA TRP A 561 2.87 -1.18 -22.47
C TRP A 561 3.39 -2.49 -23.05
N ALA A 562 3.02 -2.85 -24.29
CA ALA A 562 3.58 -4.01 -24.99
C ALA A 562 5.10 -3.84 -25.23
N HIS A 563 5.54 -2.65 -25.64
CA HIS A 563 6.96 -2.32 -25.76
C HIS A 563 7.68 -2.36 -24.41
N VAL A 564 7.13 -1.78 -23.34
CA VAL A 564 7.71 -1.82 -21.98
C VAL A 564 7.78 -3.26 -21.47
N GLN A 565 6.75 -4.09 -21.69
CA GLN A 565 6.76 -5.49 -21.27
C GLN A 565 7.75 -6.35 -22.10
N SER A 566 7.94 -6.03 -23.39
CA SER A 566 8.97 -6.66 -24.23
C SER A 566 10.39 -6.20 -23.88
N LEU A 567 10.58 -4.93 -23.52
CA LEU A 567 11.84 -4.44 -22.95
C LEU A 567 12.10 -5.08 -21.60
N LYS A 568 11.07 -5.25 -20.76
CA LYS A 568 11.16 -5.90 -19.45
C LYS A 568 11.49 -7.39 -19.55
N SER A 569 11.02 -8.12 -20.56
CA SER A 569 11.43 -9.53 -20.78
C SER A 569 12.81 -9.66 -21.44
N SER A 570 13.26 -8.65 -22.19
CA SER A 570 14.62 -8.57 -22.75
C SER A 570 15.68 -8.19 -21.70
N LEU A 571 15.31 -7.25 -20.82
CA LEU A 571 16.09 -6.79 -19.67
C LEU A 571 15.90 -7.68 -18.42
N ASP A 572 15.04 -8.70 -18.51
CA ASP A 572 14.83 -9.68 -17.45
C ASP A 572 16.17 -10.28 -17.04
N GLU A 573 16.47 -10.25 -15.75
CA GLU A 573 17.84 -10.38 -15.26
C GLU A 573 18.43 -11.75 -15.62
N GLN A 574 17.59 -12.79 -15.62
CA GLN A 574 17.94 -14.14 -16.08
C GLN A 574 18.23 -14.21 -17.60
N ASN A 575 17.48 -13.49 -18.44
CA ASN A 575 17.73 -13.43 -19.89
C ASN A 575 18.96 -12.57 -20.23
N LEU A 576 19.28 -11.57 -19.42
CA LEU A 576 20.51 -10.80 -19.56
C LEU A 576 21.72 -11.64 -19.10
N GLU A 577 21.62 -12.31 -17.96
CA GLU A 577 22.67 -13.20 -17.41
C GLU A 577 22.99 -14.34 -18.39
N LEU A 578 21.98 -15.00 -18.97
CA LEU A 578 22.19 -16.05 -19.99
C LEU A 578 22.89 -15.51 -21.25
N ARG A 579 22.54 -14.30 -21.72
CA ARG A 579 23.23 -13.68 -22.86
C ARG A 579 24.67 -13.29 -22.55
N VAL A 580 24.94 -12.81 -21.33
CA VAL A 580 26.31 -12.50 -20.88
C VAL A 580 27.14 -13.78 -20.73
N LYS A 581 26.57 -14.87 -20.18
CA LYS A 581 27.25 -16.19 -20.13
C LYS A 581 27.60 -16.69 -21.53
N ALA A 582 26.64 -16.73 -22.45
CA ALA A 582 26.87 -17.15 -23.84
C ALA A 582 27.90 -16.26 -24.58
N ALA A 583 27.92 -14.95 -24.31
CA ALA A 583 28.92 -14.04 -24.86
C ALA A 583 30.32 -14.31 -24.29
N ASN A 584 30.45 -14.49 -22.97
CA ASN A 584 31.71 -14.81 -22.30
C ASN A 584 32.25 -16.19 -22.72
N GLU A 585 31.37 -17.18 -22.92
CA GLU A 585 31.72 -18.51 -23.44
C GLU A 585 32.23 -18.42 -24.89
N ALA A 586 31.55 -17.65 -25.75
CA ALA A 586 32.01 -17.41 -27.13
C ALA A 586 33.32 -16.61 -27.18
N GLU A 587 33.52 -15.64 -26.28
CA GLU A 587 34.78 -14.91 -26.16
C GLU A 587 35.91 -15.84 -25.69
N ALA A 588 35.69 -16.67 -24.67
CA ALA A 588 36.68 -17.63 -24.19
C ALA A 588 37.10 -18.62 -25.28
N VAL A 589 36.17 -19.12 -26.09
CA VAL A 589 36.48 -19.95 -27.27
C VAL A 589 37.29 -19.16 -28.31
N SER A 590 36.94 -17.90 -28.58
CA SER A 590 37.69 -17.03 -29.49
C SER A 590 39.12 -16.75 -29.01
N GLN A 591 39.30 -16.44 -27.72
CA GLN A 591 40.61 -16.27 -27.08
C GLN A 591 41.44 -17.56 -27.11
N GLN A 592 40.81 -18.72 -26.90
CA GLN A 592 41.49 -20.03 -27.02
C GLN A 592 41.95 -20.30 -28.46
N MET A 593 41.13 -19.99 -29.46
CA MET A 593 41.50 -20.09 -30.88
C MET A 593 42.63 -19.12 -31.26
N LEU A 594 42.60 -17.89 -30.73
CA LEU A 594 43.67 -16.90 -30.91
C LEU A 594 45.00 -17.43 -30.35
N ALA A 595 45.01 -17.89 -29.09
CA ALA A 595 46.21 -18.42 -28.44
C ALA A 595 46.78 -19.66 -29.17
N ALA A 596 45.93 -20.51 -29.74
CA ALA A 596 46.36 -21.63 -30.58
C ALA A 596 47.02 -21.15 -31.89
N ALA A 597 46.44 -20.15 -32.56
CA ALA A 597 47.02 -19.57 -33.78
C ALA A 597 48.32 -18.80 -33.49
N GLU A 598 48.43 -18.11 -32.36
CA GLU A 598 49.67 -17.45 -31.92
C GLU A 598 50.78 -18.48 -31.63
N ALA A 599 50.45 -19.63 -31.05
CA ALA A 599 51.38 -20.74 -30.86
C ALA A 599 51.84 -21.36 -32.19
N GLU A 600 50.95 -21.53 -33.17
CA GLU A 600 51.32 -21.98 -34.52
C GLU A 600 52.22 -20.95 -35.23
N ILE A 601 51.92 -19.66 -35.11
CA ILE A 601 52.77 -18.58 -35.64
C ILE A 601 54.16 -18.59 -34.98
N ALA A 602 54.26 -18.90 -33.69
CA ALA A 602 55.53 -19.02 -32.99
C ALA A 602 56.36 -20.23 -33.47
N ASP A 603 55.74 -21.40 -33.65
CA ASP A 603 56.37 -22.60 -34.21
C ASP A 603 56.82 -22.39 -35.68
N LEU A 604 55.99 -21.75 -36.52
CA LEU A 604 56.35 -21.40 -37.89
C LEU A 604 57.49 -20.37 -37.95
N ARG A 605 57.54 -19.41 -37.01
CA ARG A 605 58.68 -18.49 -36.87
C ARG A 605 59.97 -19.22 -36.48
N GLN A 606 59.90 -20.14 -35.52
CA GLN A 606 61.04 -20.97 -35.13
C GLN A 606 61.56 -21.80 -36.31
N LYS A 607 60.67 -22.49 -37.03
CA LYS A 607 61.01 -23.27 -38.24
C LYS A 607 61.61 -22.41 -39.36
N MET A 608 61.12 -21.19 -39.55
CA MET A 608 61.71 -20.22 -40.48
C MET A 608 63.14 -19.84 -40.05
N ASP A 609 63.38 -19.57 -38.77
CA ASP A 609 64.71 -19.18 -38.28
C ASP A 609 65.69 -20.36 -38.22
N ASP A 610 65.21 -21.58 -38.01
CA ASP A 610 65.98 -22.81 -38.22
C ASP A 610 66.40 -22.96 -39.68
N CYS A 611 65.46 -22.80 -40.62
CA CYS A 611 65.73 -22.81 -42.05
C CYS A 611 66.73 -21.72 -42.47
N LYS A 612 66.63 -20.48 -41.94
CA LYS A 612 67.63 -19.42 -42.17
C LYS A 612 69.02 -19.84 -41.69
N ARG A 613 69.13 -20.49 -40.51
CA ARG A 613 70.40 -20.99 -39.99
C ARG A 613 71.00 -22.07 -40.88
N ASP A 614 70.18 -22.95 -41.45
CA ASP A 614 70.65 -24.00 -42.38
C ASP A 614 71.02 -23.44 -43.76
N VAL A 615 70.25 -22.48 -44.29
CA VAL A 615 70.62 -21.73 -45.51
C VAL A 615 71.95 -20.99 -45.33
N ALA A 616 72.20 -20.40 -44.16
CA ALA A 616 73.50 -19.78 -43.85
C ALA A 616 74.65 -20.81 -43.88
N LYS A 617 74.51 -21.94 -43.16
CA LYS A 617 75.50 -23.05 -43.19
C LYS A 617 75.77 -23.52 -44.63
N HIS A 618 74.73 -23.72 -45.44
CA HIS A 618 74.88 -24.15 -46.82
C HIS A 618 75.52 -23.07 -47.71
N SER A 619 75.25 -21.79 -47.46
CA SER A 619 75.94 -20.68 -48.14
C SER A 619 77.43 -20.65 -47.79
N ASP A 620 77.81 -20.87 -46.54
CA ASP A 620 79.22 -20.89 -46.12
C ASP A 620 79.96 -22.13 -46.61
N ILE A 621 79.31 -23.30 -46.65
CA ILE A 621 79.83 -24.50 -47.33
C ILE A 621 80.04 -24.23 -48.83
N LEU A 622 79.10 -23.54 -49.49
CA LEU A 622 79.21 -23.19 -50.91
C LEU A 622 80.34 -22.19 -51.19
N LYS A 623 80.56 -21.20 -50.32
CA LYS A 623 81.72 -20.29 -50.38
C LYS A 623 83.03 -21.06 -50.24
N SER A 624 83.15 -21.89 -49.20
CA SER A 624 84.32 -22.74 -48.98
C SER A 624 84.60 -23.66 -50.18
N LYS A 625 83.57 -24.24 -50.82
CA LYS A 625 83.74 -25.01 -52.07
C LYS A 625 84.09 -24.14 -53.27
N HIS A 626 83.61 -22.90 -53.36
CA HIS A 626 84.03 -21.96 -54.40
C HIS A 626 85.48 -21.52 -54.22
N GLU A 627 85.94 -21.33 -52.99
CA GLU A 627 87.34 -21.06 -52.63
C GLU A 627 88.24 -22.25 -52.98
N GLU A 628 87.84 -23.49 -52.65
CA GLU A 628 88.52 -24.72 -53.10
C GLU A 628 88.61 -24.79 -54.64
N HIS A 629 87.50 -24.54 -55.35
CA HIS A 629 87.50 -24.48 -56.82
C HIS A 629 88.37 -23.34 -57.36
N GLY A 630 88.48 -22.21 -56.65
CA GLY A 630 89.42 -21.14 -56.94
C GLY A 630 90.87 -21.61 -56.82
N THR A 631 91.22 -22.35 -55.75
CA THR A 631 92.56 -22.94 -55.61
C THR A 631 92.85 -23.96 -56.71
N TYR A 632 91.94 -24.88 -57.02
CA TYR A 632 92.11 -25.83 -58.12
C TYR A 632 92.25 -25.14 -59.48
N LEU A 633 91.53 -24.05 -59.73
CA LEU A 633 91.69 -23.25 -60.94
C LEU A 633 93.06 -22.54 -60.99
N SER A 634 93.57 -22.05 -59.85
CA SER A 634 94.93 -21.48 -59.80
C SER A 634 96.03 -22.53 -59.96
N GLU A 635 95.82 -23.76 -59.48
CA GLU A 635 96.72 -24.90 -59.72
C GLU A 635 96.71 -25.29 -61.21
N ILE A 636 95.52 -25.43 -61.82
CA ILE A 636 95.37 -25.71 -63.25
C ILE A 636 96.00 -24.60 -64.10
N GLN A 637 95.84 -23.33 -63.73
CA GLN A 637 96.48 -22.21 -64.44
C GLN A 637 98.01 -22.25 -64.28
N THR A 638 98.52 -22.57 -63.09
CA THR A 638 99.96 -22.70 -62.83
C THR A 638 100.57 -23.86 -63.64
N ILE A 639 99.88 -25.00 -63.70
CA ILE A 639 100.25 -26.15 -64.55
C ILE A 639 100.16 -25.77 -66.04
N GLY A 640 99.13 -25.00 -66.43
CA GLY A 640 98.93 -24.51 -67.78
C GLY A 640 100.09 -23.63 -68.24
N SER A 641 100.44 -22.60 -67.49
CA SER A 641 101.57 -21.73 -67.83
C SER A 641 102.92 -22.45 -67.76
N ALA A 642 103.11 -23.41 -66.85
CA ALA A 642 104.30 -24.27 -66.88
C ALA A 642 104.36 -25.13 -68.16
N TYR A 643 103.22 -25.56 -68.71
CA TYR A 643 103.15 -26.20 -70.03
C TYR A 643 103.42 -25.20 -71.16
N GLU A 644 102.88 -23.98 -71.10
CA GLU A 644 103.14 -22.91 -72.07
C GLU A 644 104.61 -22.50 -72.14
N ASP A 645 105.34 -22.53 -71.01
CA ASP A 645 106.80 -22.32 -70.95
C ASP A 645 107.59 -23.51 -71.54
N ILE A 646 107.10 -24.75 -71.36
CA ILE A 646 107.73 -25.97 -71.89
C ILE A 646 107.52 -26.13 -73.40
N VAL A 647 106.41 -25.64 -73.97
CA VAL A 647 106.12 -25.72 -75.42
C VAL A 647 107.21 -25.08 -76.29
N PRO A 648 107.65 -23.81 -76.10
CA PRO A 648 108.72 -23.22 -76.90
C PRO A 648 110.07 -23.89 -76.64
N GLN A 649 110.32 -24.42 -75.43
CA GLN A 649 111.53 -25.20 -75.15
C GLN A 649 111.56 -26.50 -75.98
N ASN A 650 110.44 -27.23 -76.03
CA ASN A 650 110.28 -28.40 -76.90
C ASN A 650 110.33 -28.05 -78.39
N GLN A 651 109.76 -26.91 -78.79
CA GLN A 651 109.79 -26.46 -80.18
C GLN A 651 111.20 -26.02 -80.61
N GLN A 652 112.00 -25.44 -79.71
CA GLN A 652 113.40 -25.12 -79.97
C GLN A 652 114.30 -26.36 -79.97
N LEU A 653 114.02 -27.36 -79.13
CA LEU A 653 114.63 -28.70 -79.24
C LEU A 653 114.29 -29.37 -80.59
N LEU A 654 113.04 -29.27 -81.04
CA LEU A 654 112.61 -29.80 -82.34
C LEU A 654 113.28 -29.05 -83.51
N LEU A 655 113.47 -27.73 -83.41
CA LEU A 655 114.26 -26.96 -84.37
C LEU A 655 115.73 -27.42 -84.37
N GLN A 656 116.37 -27.61 -83.22
CA GLN A 656 117.76 -28.12 -83.15
C GLN A 656 117.88 -29.53 -83.76
N VAL A 657 116.91 -30.42 -83.54
CA VAL A 657 116.88 -31.74 -84.19
C VAL A 657 116.68 -31.61 -85.70
N THR A 658 115.82 -30.69 -86.14
CA THR A 658 115.54 -30.46 -87.56
C THR A 658 116.74 -29.82 -88.27
N GLU A 659 117.41 -28.84 -87.67
CA GLU A 659 118.66 -28.25 -88.17
C GLU A 659 119.78 -29.29 -88.26
N ARG A 660 119.90 -30.17 -87.26
CA ARG A 660 120.83 -31.31 -87.29
C ARG A 660 120.50 -32.29 -88.42
N ASP A 661 119.22 -32.58 -88.65
CA ASP A 661 118.81 -33.55 -89.66
C ASP A 661 118.82 -32.97 -91.08
N ASP A 662 118.58 -31.66 -91.23
CA ASP A 662 118.79 -30.92 -92.48
C ASP A 662 120.29 -30.77 -92.80
N TYR A 663 121.16 -30.66 -91.77
CA TYR A 663 122.61 -30.79 -91.90
C TYR A 663 123.01 -32.22 -92.33
N ASN A 664 122.42 -33.27 -91.73
CA ASN A 664 122.64 -34.66 -92.13
C ASN A 664 122.20 -34.92 -93.58
N ILE A 665 121.05 -34.38 -94.00
CA ILE A 665 120.54 -34.46 -95.38
C ILE A 665 121.46 -33.70 -96.34
N LYS A 666 121.97 -32.52 -95.98
CA LYS A 666 122.97 -31.81 -96.78
C LYS A 666 124.26 -32.61 -96.93
N CYS A 667 124.78 -33.20 -95.86
CA CYS A 667 125.92 -34.12 -95.94
C CYS A 667 125.64 -35.32 -96.86
N TYR A 668 124.44 -35.89 -96.80
CA TYR A 668 124.03 -36.99 -97.68
C TYR A 668 123.96 -36.56 -99.16
N ILE A 669 123.32 -35.44 -99.47
CA ILE A 669 123.22 -34.91 -100.85
C ILE A 669 124.59 -34.51 -101.41
N TYR A 670 125.48 -33.92 -100.60
CA TYR A 670 126.87 -33.70 -101.03
C TYR A 670 127.59 -35.02 -101.33
N SER A 671 127.37 -36.08 -100.54
CA SER A 671 127.94 -37.41 -100.82
C SER A 671 127.33 -38.13 -102.04
N GLU A 672 126.08 -37.84 -102.42
CA GLU A 672 125.49 -38.35 -103.68
C GLU A 672 125.95 -37.55 -104.92
N ILE A 673 126.19 -36.24 -104.79
CA ILE A 673 126.70 -35.40 -105.88
C ILE A 673 128.17 -35.72 -106.20
N ASP A 674 129.01 -35.96 -105.19
CA ASP A 674 130.38 -36.49 -105.37
C ASP A 674 130.41 -37.97 -105.80
N GLY A 675 129.25 -38.64 -105.88
CA GLY A 675 129.11 -40.04 -106.29
C GLY A 675 128.98 -40.30 -107.80
N SER A 676 129.02 -39.26 -108.64
CA SER A 676 128.83 -39.36 -110.10
C SER A 676 130.12 -39.20 -110.91
N PHE A 677 131.08 -40.11 -110.71
CA PHE A 677 132.26 -40.30 -111.59
C PHE A 677 132.75 -41.76 -111.59
#